data_AF-A0A1F8TE70-F1
#
_entry.id   AF-A0A1F8TE70-F1
#
_cell.length_a   1.000
_cell.length_b   1.000
_cell.length_c   1.000
_cell.angle_alpha   90.00
_cell.angle_beta   90.00
_cell.angle_gamma   90.00
#
_symmetry.space_group_name_H-M   'P 1'
#
loop_
_entity.id
_entity.type
_entity.pdbx_description
1 polymer ?
#
loop_
_entity_poly.entity_id
_entity_poly.type
_entity_poly.pdbx_seq_one_letter_code
_entity_poly.pdbx_strand_id
1 'polypeptide(L)'
;MESLIGHSLGRYRVVTLLGEGGMGAVFKGHDATLQREVAIKVLHPHIARQKDFQERFLHEARTAARLDHPGIVKVHDFGQSNDHLYIVMELIPGANLRKLLNDLKAQGKWIVLPESIELIRQVCLAVDYAHRQGILHRDLKPENIMLKPEPIEGLPYRPVLTDLGLAKLAEGGFETREGTSMGTPAYMSPEQADGQPTDSRSDVYSLGILLFELAVGRLPFPAKTITEAIRYHTKEPPPPPRSLRPDLPESVERVILTALAKAPAERFSDARAMADALIKPVQAPTALVEPTAAAPQGSVSLMTEYERSLVEPRGPSALAAFPPLDSKITRDQFTVLIPDATARSVPLEGKTVTIGRDSTNDLVLDRNRISRQHARITFDGTHYQVTDLGSTNGTYLGTTQLLSGVPETWRPELPLRIGDVFLRLERRSVAPQGTLVRADGSPADHTRVYTSTGEGRVAAFIEQPDLEVEAGGLTQVQVTVLNQGNLVDHFLAKVGGITEAWVETPAPLRLMPGLQGTLTINLRPPRSPASRAGRHPLSVAVTSQDDPRQMVTATAMLSIKPYAMLRLQLEPERVRAGRPARVVIENQGNSPSTSRIQWQDRGEELSFQPSQIQVTLPEGQKQGIIFRARPKKRRLVGGVQSHPFSVSATQERGEALSSNGELLAPALIVGWVPPLVIALAAVLCIGGFLIGSAIIGGRNATATAEATRIAGIDTDGDSIPDRRELELGLSSINKDTDGDGLDDKEEVDGPTDPTNPDSDGDGLLDGAEINNGTDPLNVDSDGDTLSDGEEVNTLYTSPINPDTDGDGLNDNVDPSPGQLPTVTVPPTETATPTETTPPTVAPSVTVPPTPTLTVTPVFASSGFITYRVQQGGTTTIFIQQRNGDPVTLISSSGDAEILDYTASGGGRFAIWIRQGGSETVSIVRADGGTILAGINQGWSTVIDGDWSINGQRLVVEANAGYYYFDADGNFLARATFPP
;
A
#
# COMPACT_ATOMS: atom_id res chain seq x y z
N MET A 1 12.26 22.68 24.01
CA MET A 1 11.49 21.78 23.14
C MET A 1 12.09 21.67 21.73
N GLU A 2 12.59 22.76 21.12
CA GLU A 2 13.22 22.73 19.77
C GLU A 2 14.41 21.77 19.60
N SER A 3 15.11 21.44 20.69
CA SER A 3 16.21 20.45 20.67
C SER A 3 15.78 19.04 20.24
N LEU A 4 14.47 18.75 20.23
CA LEU A 4 13.92 17.49 19.76
C LEU A 4 13.89 17.39 18.22
N ILE A 5 13.99 18.50 17.49
CA ILE A 5 14.00 18.50 16.03
C ILE A 5 15.19 17.68 15.51
N GLY A 6 14.93 16.80 14.55
CA GLY A 6 15.91 15.88 13.97
C GLY A 6 16.15 14.60 14.78
N HIS A 7 15.66 14.51 16.02
CA HIS A 7 15.73 13.32 16.86
C HIS A 7 14.48 12.45 16.71
N SER A 8 14.57 11.19 17.17
CA SER A 8 13.46 10.24 17.16
C SER A 8 12.85 10.06 18.56
N LEU A 9 11.53 9.96 18.60
CA LEU A 9 10.74 9.52 19.75
C LEU A 9 10.10 8.17 19.40
N GLY A 10 10.67 7.08 19.92
CA GLY A 10 10.37 5.74 19.40
C GLY A 10 10.68 5.63 17.90
N ARG A 11 9.72 5.15 17.11
CA ARG A 11 9.83 5.05 15.64
C ARG A 11 9.61 6.37 14.88
N TYR A 12 9.23 7.44 15.59
CA TYR A 12 8.80 8.68 14.97
C TYR A 12 9.92 9.71 14.96
N ARG A 13 10.33 10.14 13.76
CA ARG A 13 11.33 11.20 13.60
C ARG A 13 10.67 12.57 13.67
N VAL A 14 11.16 13.44 14.54
CA VAL A 14 10.67 14.82 14.67
C VAL A 14 11.27 15.69 13.56
N VAL A 15 10.42 16.38 12.81
CA VAL A 15 10.80 17.14 11.60
C VAL A 15 10.80 18.64 11.85
N THR A 16 9.68 19.22 12.28
CA THR A 16 9.56 20.66 12.55
C THR A 16 8.57 20.95 13.67
N LEU A 17 8.75 22.06 14.39
CA LEU A 17 7.77 22.54 15.38
C LEU A 17 6.57 23.17 14.67
N LEU A 18 5.34 22.75 15.03
CA LEU A 18 4.08 23.31 14.51
C LEU A 18 3.47 24.33 15.48
N GLY A 19 3.62 24.12 16.78
CA GLY A 19 3.14 25.05 17.80
C GLY A 19 3.52 24.60 19.21
N GLU A 20 3.54 25.54 20.16
CA GLU A 20 3.86 25.27 21.56
C GLU A 20 2.79 25.90 22.47
N GLY A 21 2.37 25.18 23.50
CA GLY A 21 1.34 25.59 24.44
C GLY A 21 1.64 25.17 25.88
N GLY A 22 0.71 25.45 26.79
CA GLY A 22 0.92 25.26 28.23
C GLY A 22 1.18 23.81 28.67
N MET A 23 0.68 22.82 27.92
CA MET A 23 0.87 21.40 28.24
C MET A 23 2.04 20.75 27.50
N GLY A 24 2.56 21.37 26.44
CA GLY A 24 3.58 20.77 25.60
C GLY A 24 3.73 21.44 24.24
N ALA A 25 4.49 20.80 23.37
CA ALA A 25 4.74 21.24 22.01
C ALA A 25 4.22 20.20 20.99
N VAL A 26 3.68 20.68 19.88
CA VAL A 26 3.22 19.85 18.76
C VAL A 26 4.21 19.99 17.61
N PHE A 27 4.70 18.87 17.12
CA PHE A 27 5.66 18.79 16.03
C PHE A 27 5.05 18.07 14.83
N LYS A 28 5.50 18.43 13.63
CA LYS A 28 5.42 17.58 12.47
C LYS A 28 6.47 16.48 12.62
N GLY A 29 6.08 15.25 12.40
CA GLY A 29 6.95 14.09 12.43
C GLY A 29 6.78 13.19 11.22
N HIS A 30 7.65 12.20 11.11
CA HIS A 30 7.60 11.16 10.10
C HIS A 30 7.65 9.79 10.77
N ASP A 31 6.66 8.96 10.48
CA ASP A 31 6.63 7.55 10.85
C ASP A 31 7.52 6.77 9.89
N ALA A 32 8.69 6.33 10.38
CA ALA A 32 9.68 5.66 9.53
C ALA A 32 9.22 4.25 9.09
N THR A 33 8.31 3.62 9.82
CA THR A 33 7.79 2.29 9.48
C THR A 33 6.72 2.39 8.39
N LEU A 34 5.74 3.27 8.60
CA LEU A 34 4.61 3.43 7.67
C LEU A 34 4.85 4.48 6.57
N GLN A 35 6.03 5.12 6.56
CA GLN A 35 6.44 6.13 5.59
C GLN A 35 5.43 7.28 5.40
N ARG A 36 4.81 7.75 6.50
CA ARG A 36 3.80 8.81 6.49
C ARG A 36 4.12 9.98 7.42
N GLU A 37 3.57 11.15 7.12
CA GLU A 37 3.67 12.31 8.00
C GLU A 37 2.62 12.24 9.12
N VAL A 38 3.02 12.66 10.32
CA VAL A 38 2.19 12.64 11.53
C VAL A 38 2.36 13.92 12.33
N ALA A 39 1.41 14.23 13.21
CA ALA A 39 1.57 15.24 14.25
C ALA A 39 1.94 14.56 15.58
N ILE A 40 2.97 15.04 16.25
CA ILE A 40 3.49 14.48 17.51
C ILE A 40 3.37 15.55 18.59
N LYS A 41 2.45 15.36 19.53
CA LYS A 41 2.32 16.22 20.72
C LYS A 41 3.16 15.66 21.83
N VAL A 42 4.17 16.42 22.26
CA VAL A 42 5.12 16.07 23.31
C VAL A 42 4.85 16.93 24.53
N LEU A 43 4.61 16.30 25.68
CA LEU A 43 4.37 17.01 26.94
C LEU A 43 5.65 17.61 27.52
N HIS A 44 5.52 18.73 28.23
CA HIS A 44 6.65 19.35 28.93
C HIS A 44 7.22 18.42 30.02
N PRO A 45 8.56 18.29 30.17
CA PRO A 45 9.17 17.38 31.14
C PRO A 45 8.73 17.60 32.60
N HIS A 46 8.38 18.84 32.99
CA HIS A 46 7.91 19.13 34.35
C HIS A 46 6.51 18.56 34.65
N ILE A 47 5.72 18.27 33.62
CA ILE A 47 4.40 17.64 33.72
C ILE A 47 4.56 16.11 33.76
N ALA A 48 5.43 15.59 32.89
CA ALA A 48 5.66 14.15 32.75
C ALA A 48 6.23 13.47 34.02
N ARG A 49 6.86 14.21 34.95
CA ARG A 49 7.52 13.64 36.15
C ARG A 49 6.60 13.37 37.35
N GLN A 50 5.32 13.74 37.28
CA GLN A 50 4.38 13.49 38.38
C GLN A 50 3.84 12.06 38.27
N LYS A 51 4.07 11.20 39.29
CA LYS A 51 3.72 9.76 39.26
C LYS A 51 2.26 9.50 38.89
N ASP A 52 1.32 10.23 39.49
CA ASP A 52 -0.11 10.05 39.23
C ASP A 52 -0.56 10.61 37.87
N PHE A 53 0.25 11.47 37.26
CA PHE A 53 -0.08 12.11 35.98
C PHE A 53 0.16 11.17 34.81
N GLN A 54 1.23 10.37 34.85
CA GLN A 54 1.57 9.44 33.76
C GLN A 54 0.45 8.40 33.55
N GLU A 55 -0.04 7.80 34.63
CA GLU A 55 -1.11 6.79 34.56
C GLU A 55 -2.42 7.39 34.02
N ARG A 56 -2.80 8.59 34.51
CA ARG A 56 -3.97 9.30 33.99
C ARG A 56 -3.80 9.70 32.52
N PHE A 57 -2.61 10.13 32.12
CA PHE A 57 -2.32 10.49 30.72
C PHE A 57 -2.46 9.29 29.79
N LEU A 58 -1.87 8.14 30.14
CA LEU A 58 -2.00 6.91 29.36
C LEU A 58 -3.45 6.43 29.30
N HIS A 59 -4.22 6.59 30.38
CA HIS A 59 -5.64 6.25 30.39
C HIS A 59 -6.46 7.15 29.45
N GLU A 60 -6.27 8.47 29.50
CA GLU A 60 -6.97 9.42 28.62
C GLU A 60 -6.54 9.23 27.15
N ALA A 61 -5.25 8.99 26.88
CA ALA A 61 -4.73 8.74 25.53
C ALA A 61 -5.31 7.45 24.91
N ARG A 62 -5.40 6.36 25.69
CA ARG A 62 -6.06 5.10 25.25
C ARG A 62 -7.53 5.30 24.91
N THR A 63 -8.22 6.11 25.71
CA THR A 63 -9.65 6.37 25.50
C THR A 63 -9.85 7.23 24.25
N ALA A 64 -9.00 8.22 24.01
CA ALA A 64 -8.99 9.03 22.79
C ALA A 64 -8.64 8.21 21.53
N ALA A 65 -7.75 7.21 21.63
CA ALA A 65 -7.36 6.34 20.51
C ALA A 65 -8.49 5.42 20.00
N ARG A 66 -9.54 5.21 20.80
CA ARG A 66 -10.72 4.44 20.39
C ARG A 66 -11.74 5.26 19.60
N LEU A 67 -11.59 6.58 19.55
CA LEU A 67 -12.51 7.44 18.83
C LEU A 67 -12.27 7.32 17.32
N ASP A 68 -13.33 7.00 16.58
CA ASP A 68 -13.32 7.01 15.12
C ASP A 68 -14.52 7.83 14.62
N HIS A 69 -14.25 9.11 14.36
CA HIS A 69 -15.26 10.05 13.89
C HIS A 69 -14.59 11.11 13.01
N PRO A 70 -15.15 11.45 11.83
CA PRO A 70 -14.51 12.37 10.87
C PRO A 70 -14.32 13.80 11.40
N GLY A 71 -15.12 14.20 12.40
CA GLY A 71 -14.97 15.49 13.11
C GLY A 71 -14.04 15.46 14.32
N ILE A 72 -13.28 14.38 14.54
CA ILE A 72 -12.33 14.22 15.65
C ILE A 72 -10.98 13.77 15.07
N VAL A 73 -9.88 14.35 15.55
CA VAL A 73 -8.54 13.95 15.12
C VAL A 73 -8.25 12.50 15.50
N LYS A 74 -7.79 11.70 14.54
CA LYS A 74 -7.43 10.31 14.79
C LYS A 74 -6.10 10.22 15.54
N VAL A 75 -6.10 9.54 16.68
CA VAL A 75 -4.88 9.21 17.42
C VAL A 75 -4.34 7.89 16.87
N HIS A 76 -3.08 7.88 16.45
CA HIS A 76 -2.42 6.72 15.85
C HIS A 76 -1.64 5.91 16.87
N ASP A 77 -0.97 6.58 17.80
CA ASP A 77 -0.07 5.94 18.76
C ASP A 77 0.16 6.87 19.96
N PHE A 78 0.66 6.34 21.07
CA PHE A 78 1.12 7.12 22.21
C PHE A 78 2.22 6.35 22.95
N GLY A 79 3.13 7.07 23.59
CA GLY A 79 4.24 6.40 24.26
C GLY A 79 5.09 7.30 25.13
N GLN A 80 6.17 6.69 25.62
CA GLN A 80 7.20 7.36 26.40
C GLN A 80 8.56 7.08 25.77
N SER A 81 9.36 8.12 25.54
CA SER A 81 10.73 7.99 25.03
C SER A 81 11.61 9.08 25.63
N ASN A 82 12.78 8.72 26.16
CA ASN A 82 13.75 9.67 26.74
C ASN A 82 13.11 10.65 27.75
N ASP A 83 12.31 10.15 28.69
CA ASP A 83 11.53 10.94 29.67
C ASP A 83 10.45 11.89 29.10
N HIS A 84 10.14 11.79 27.81
CA HIS A 84 9.07 12.54 27.17
C HIS A 84 7.85 11.66 26.94
N LEU A 85 6.69 12.08 27.44
CA LEU A 85 5.40 11.53 27.06
C LEU A 85 4.92 12.18 25.77
N TYR A 86 4.48 11.36 24.81
CA TYR A 86 4.01 11.86 23.52
C TYR A 86 2.76 11.12 23.03
N ILE A 87 1.97 11.83 22.23
CA ILE A 87 0.83 11.29 21.47
C ILE A 87 1.07 11.59 20.00
N VAL A 88 0.88 10.58 19.16
CA VAL A 88 0.97 10.66 17.71
C VAL A 88 -0.44 10.65 17.13
N MET A 89 -0.73 11.63 16.29
CA MET A 89 -2.05 11.84 15.71
C MET A 89 -1.95 12.17 14.22
N GLU A 90 -3.10 12.11 13.54
CA GLU A 90 -3.24 12.54 12.15
C GLU A 90 -2.75 13.98 12.00
N LEU A 91 -1.88 14.22 11.01
CA LEU A 91 -1.48 15.58 10.64
C LEU A 91 -2.60 16.21 9.79
N ILE A 92 -3.42 17.06 10.39
CA ILE A 92 -4.47 17.79 9.67
C ILE A 92 -3.86 18.95 8.87
N PRO A 93 -3.88 18.93 7.52
CA PRO A 93 -3.47 20.09 6.73
C PRO A 93 -4.53 21.17 6.90
N GLY A 94 -4.16 22.37 7.34
CA GLY A 94 -5.11 23.46 7.52
C GLY A 94 -4.79 24.38 8.68
N ALA A 95 -5.53 25.48 8.78
CA ALA A 95 -5.48 26.40 9.91
C ALA A 95 -6.53 26.03 10.95
N ASN A 96 -6.30 26.43 12.20
CA ASN A 96 -7.36 26.38 13.21
C ASN A 96 -8.36 27.52 13.04
N LEU A 97 -9.55 27.37 13.62
CA LEU A 97 -10.63 28.35 13.56
C LEU A 97 -10.20 29.71 14.13
N ARG A 98 -9.33 29.76 15.15
CA ARG A 98 -8.82 31.04 15.67
C ARG A 98 -8.13 31.86 14.59
N LYS A 99 -7.25 31.24 13.80
CA LYS A 99 -6.53 31.92 12.73
C LYS A 99 -7.50 32.47 11.69
N LEU A 100 -8.48 31.67 11.26
CA LEU A 100 -9.53 32.12 10.33
C LEU A 100 -10.29 33.35 10.88
N LEU A 101 -10.71 33.32 12.15
CA LEU A 101 -11.43 34.43 12.77
C LEU A 101 -10.58 35.70 12.86
N ASN A 102 -9.29 35.57 13.18
CA ASN A 102 -8.38 36.71 13.22
C ASN A 102 -8.18 37.32 11.82
N ASP A 103 -8.00 36.49 10.79
CA ASP A 103 -7.81 36.93 9.41
C ASP A 103 -9.05 37.65 8.88
N LEU A 104 -10.24 37.11 9.14
CA LEU A 104 -11.51 37.78 8.80
C LEU A 104 -11.65 39.10 9.55
N LYS A 105 -11.39 39.11 10.85
CA LYS A 105 -11.47 40.33 11.67
C LYS A 105 -10.51 41.43 11.21
N ALA A 106 -9.29 41.06 10.80
CA ALA A 106 -8.32 42.01 10.24
C ALA A 106 -8.83 42.67 8.94
N GLN A 107 -9.67 41.96 8.18
CA GLN A 107 -10.32 42.47 6.97
C GLN A 107 -11.66 43.18 7.26
N GLY A 108 -12.06 43.31 8.54
CA GLY A 108 -13.37 43.83 8.92
C GLY A 108 -14.53 42.91 8.52
N LYS A 109 -14.24 41.62 8.33
CA LYS A 109 -15.16 40.59 7.88
C LYS A 109 -15.53 39.61 9.01
N TRP A 110 -16.62 38.87 8.85
CA TRP A 110 -17.02 37.74 9.70
C TRP A 110 -17.77 36.67 8.91
N ILE A 111 -17.81 35.44 9.43
CA ILE A 111 -18.49 34.31 8.79
C ILE A 111 -20.01 34.57 8.76
N VAL A 112 -20.67 34.27 7.64
CA VAL A 112 -22.13 34.38 7.57
C VAL A 112 -22.80 33.43 8.57
N LEU A 113 -23.97 33.85 9.04
CA LEU A 113 -24.67 33.14 10.10
C LEU A 113 -25.00 31.67 9.75
N PRO A 114 -25.47 31.32 8.55
CA PRO A 114 -25.77 29.93 8.21
C PRO A 114 -24.56 29.00 8.34
N GLU A 115 -23.39 29.45 7.87
CA GLU A 115 -22.13 28.69 7.98
C GLU A 115 -21.65 28.61 9.43
N SER A 116 -21.81 29.69 10.20
CA SER A 116 -21.51 29.69 11.64
C SER A 116 -22.35 28.65 12.39
N ILE A 117 -23.64 28.56 12.04
CA ILE A 117 -24.56 27.57 12.60
C ILE A 117 -24.13 26.16 12.21
N GLU A 118 -23.83 25.93 10.93
CA GLU A 118 -23.42 24.61 10.44
C GLU A 118 -22.09 24.16 11.06
N LEU A 119 -21.11 25.07 11.20
CA LEU A 119 -19.84 24.80 11.85
C LEU A 119 -20.07 24.33 13.29
N ILE A 120 -20.83 25.07 14.08
CA ILE A 120 -21.13 24.70 15.46
C ILE A 120 -21.92 23.40 15.52
N ARG A 121 -22.86 23.18 14.62
CA ARG A 121 -23.62 21.94 14.55
C ARG A 121 -22.72 20.72 14.34
N GLN A 122 -21.77 20.80 13.41
CA GLN A 122 -20.79 19.74 13.17
C GLN A 122 -19.90 19.49 14.39
N VAL A 123 -19.45 20.55 15.05
CA VAL A 123 -18.67 20.44 16.30
C VAL A 123 -19.51 19.81 17.41
N CYS A 124 -20.78 20.19 17.57
CA CYS A 124 -21.70 19.58 18.54
C CYS A 124 -21.87 18.07 18.29
N LEU A 125 -21.95 17.62 17.03
CA LEU A 125 -22.03 16.20 16.69
C LEU A 125 -20.77 15.43 17.07
N ALA A 126 -19.59 16.01 16.82
CA ALA A 126 -18.32 15.42 17.22
C ALA A 126 -18.18 15.36 18.76
N VAL A 127 -18.60 16.40 19.47
CA VAL A 127 -18.62 16.44 20.94
C VAL A 127 -19.60 15.40 21.51
N ASP A 128 -20.80 15.27 20.97
CA ASP A 128 -21.78 14.25 21.37
C ASP A 128 -21.21 12.83 21.19
N TYR A 129 -20.55 12.57 20.06
CA TYR A 129 -19.88 11.29 19.84
C TYR A 129 -18.84 11.00 20.94
N ALA A 130 -17.99 11.97 21.29
CA ALA A 130 -17.02 11.81 22.38
C ALA A 130 -17.70 11.59 23.75
N HIS A 131 -18.78 12.33 24.04
CA HIS A 131 -19.54 12.20 25.28
C HIS A 131 -20.15 10.80 25.45
N ARG A 132 -20.67 10.19 24.38
CA ARG A 132 -21.19 8.82 24.40
C ARG A 132 -20.13 7.77 24.70
N GLN A 133 -18.87 8.07 24.39
CA GLN A 133 -17.71 7.25 24.73
C GLN A 133 -17.14 7.59 26.12
N GLY A 134 -17.81 8.44 26.90
CA GLY A 134 -17.40 8.82 28.25
C GLY A 134 -16.29 9.88 28.33
N ILE A 135 -15.97 10.53 27.20
CA ILE A 135 -14.88 11.52 27.12
C ILE A 135 -15.47 12.93 27.08
N LEU A 136 -15.02 13.79 28.00
CA LEU A 136 -15.33 15.22 27.98
C LEU A 136 -14.17 16.00 27.36
N HIS A 137 -14.46 17.05 26.58
CA HIS A 137 -13.42 17.85 25.94
C HIS A 137 -12.74 18.82 26.93
N ARG A 138 -13.52 19.56 27.73
CA ARG A 138 -13.09 20.51 28.79
C ARG A 138 -12.32 21.76 28.34
N ASP A 139 -11.75 21.79 27.14
CA ASP A 139 -11.03 22.96 26.59
C ASP A 139 -11.51 23.32 25.16
N LEU A 140 -12.83 23.42 24.95
CA LEU A 140 -13.40 23.79 23.65
C LEU A 140 -13.17 25.28 23.36
N LYS A 141 -12.41 25.55 22.30
CA LYS A 141 -12.06 26.89 21.83
C LYS A 141 -11.64 26.88 20.35
N PRO A 142 -11.60 28.04 19.67
CA PRO A 142 -11.26 28.10 18.24
C PRO A 142 -9.87 27.54 17.89
N GLU A 143 -8.92 27.53 18.81
CA GLU A 143 -7.58 26.97 18.60
C GLU A 143 -7.58 25.43 18.47
N ASN A 144 -8.58 24.76 19.06
CA ASN A 144 -8.71 23.29 19.10
C ASN A 144 -9.69 22.76 18.03
N ILE A 145 -10.08 23.61 17.06
CA ILE A 145 -10.91 23.24 15.91
C ILE A 145 -10.07 23.48 14.66
N MET A 146 -9.56 22.40 14.06
CA MET A 146 -8.82 22.44 12.80
C MET A 146 -9.80 22.45 11.62
N LEU A 147 -9.49 23.20 10.57
CA LEU A 147 -10.29 23.28 9.36
C LEU A 147 -9.62 22.46 8.25
N LYS A 148 -10.03 21.20 8.11
CA LYS A 148 -9.50 20.27 7.09
C LYS A 148 -10.08 20.66 5.72
N PRO A 149 -9.26 20.78 4.66
CA PRO A 149 -9.66 21.21 3.31
C PRO A 149 -10.43 20.12 2.57
N GLU A 150 -11.54 19.69 3.16
CA GLU A 150 -12.46 18.68 2.68
C GLU A 150 -13.86 19.29 2.75
N PRO A 151 -14.42 19.77 1.62
CA PRO A 151 -15.74 20.39 1.60
C PRO A 151 -16.83 19.42 2.05
N ILE A 152 -17.77 19.92 2.85
CA ILE A 152 -18.97 19.20 3.28
C ILE A 152 -20.21 20.03 2.97
N GLU A 153 -21.39 19.42 3.09
CA GLU A 153 -22.63 20.16 2.87
C GLU A 153 -22.70 21.39 3.80
N GLY A 154 -22.86 22.57 3.21
CA GLY A 154 -22.95 23.84 3.94
C GLY A 154 -21.62 24.48 4.36
N LEU A 155 -20.46 23.81 4.17
CA LEU A 155 -19.15 24.36 4.53
C LEU A 155 -18.05 23.97 3.52
N PRO A 156 -17.12 24.87 3.16
CA PRO A 156 -16.01 24.57 2.25
C PRO A 156 -14.87 23.76 2.91
N TYR A 157 -15.02 23.36 4.17
CA TYR A 157 -14.06 22.59 4.95
C TYR A 157 -14.79 21.71 5.98
N ARG A 158 -14.08 20.72 6.50
CA ARG A 158 -14.54 19.88 7.61
C ARG A 158 -13.90 20.38 8.93
N PRO A 159 -14.69 20.78 9.94
CA PRO A 159 -14.16 21.06 11.26
C PRO A 159 -13.76 19.76 11.97
N VAL A 160 -12.54 19.72 12.50
CA VAL A 160 -11.95 18.57 13.19
C VAL A 160 -11.49 18.99 14.58
N LEU A 161 -12.01 18.34 15.61
CA LEU A 161 -11.63 18.58 17.01
C LEU A 161 -10.27 17.98 17.34
N THR A 162 -9.43 18.75 18.02
CA THR A 162 -8.14 18.32 18.55
C THR A 162 -8.08 18.47 20.07
N ASP A 163 -7.08 17.87 20.73
CA ASP A 163 -6.79 18.06 22.16
C ASP A 163 -7.87 17.60 23.16
N LEU A 164 -8.62 16.55 22.81
CA LEU A 164 -9.62 15.90 23.68
C LEU A 164 -9.02 15.38 25.00
N GLY A 165 -9.70 15.63 26.12
CA GLY A 165 -9.48 14.95 27.41
C GLY A 165 -8.20 15.28 28.17
N LEU A 166 -7.18 15.82 27.50
CA LEU A 166 -5.85 16.09 28.09
C LEU A 166 -5.87 17.20 29.15
N ALA A 167 -6.90 18.05 29.18
CA ALA A 167 -7.03 19.15 30.13
C ALA A 167 -7.31 18.70 31.57
N LYS A 168 -7.99 17.57 31.75
CA LYS A 168 -8.32 16.99 33.08
C LYS A 168 -7.08 16.72 33.93
N LEU A 169 -5.97 16.42 33.26
CA LEU A 169 -4.73 16.03 33.90
C LEU A 169 -4.09 17.21 34.66
N ALA A 170 -4.46 18.45 34.34
CA ALA A 170 -4.02 19.67 35.00
C ALA A 170 -4.90 20.12 36.19
N GLU A 171 -6.08 19.50 36.41
CA GLU A 171 -6.98 19.88 37.51
C GLU A 171 -6.51 19.32 38.88
N GLY A 172 -5.58 18.36 38.87
CA GLY A 172 -4.95 17.79 40.06
C GLY A 172 -3.74 18.59 40.56
N GLY A 173 -3.94 19.83 41.02
CA GLY A 173 -2.96 20.52 41.87
C GLY A 173 -1.80 21.24 41.17
N PHE A 174 -2.06 21.95 40.07
CA PHE A 174 -1.14 23.02 39.65
C PHE A 174 -1.40 24.25 40.51
N GLU A 175 -0.69 24.36 41.65
CA GLU A 175 -0.51 25.65 42.32
C GLU A 175 0.00 26.66 41.31
N THR A 176 -0.73 27.77 41.19
CA THR A 176 -0.38 28.94 40.38
C THR A 176 0.99 29.48 40.81
N ARG A 177 2.06 29.00 40.19
CA ARG A 177 3.29 29.78 40.08
C ARG A 177 3.02 30.90 39.08
N GLU A 178 3.20 32.13 39.56
CA GLU A 178 3.12 33.36 38.77
C GLU A 178 3.80 33.15 37.40
N GLY A 179 2.99 33.18 36.34
CA GLY A 179 3.49 33.20 34.96
C GLY A 179 3.36 31.92 34.13
N THR A 180 2.73 30.84 34.62
CA THR A 180 2.41 29.68 33.76
C THR A 180 0.97 29.75 33.24
N SER A 181 0.84 29.72 31.91
CA SER A 181 -0.39 29.94 31.15
C SER A 181 -1.40 28.80 31.39
N MET A 182 -2.21 28.94 32.44
CA MET A 182 -3.50 28.25 32.54
C MET A 182 -4.34 28.71 31.32
N GLY A 183 -4.95 27.79 30.59
CA GLY A 183 -5.56 28.03 29.28
C GLY A 183 -6.47 29.27 29.20
N THR A 184 -6.71 29.76 27.98
CA THR A 184 -7.48 30.97 27.70
C THR A 184 -8.83 30.96 28.45
N PRO A 185 -9.02 31.76 29.52
CA PRO A 185 -10.16 31.62 30.42
C PRO A 185 -11.49 32.11 29.83
N ALA A 186 -11.48 32.58 28.57
CA ALA A 186 -12.61 33.18 27.89
C ALA A 186 -13.71 32.19 27.44
N TYR A 187 -13.43 30.89 27.43
CA TYR A 187 -14.37 29.83 27.00
C TYR A 187 -14.75 28.88 28.14
N MET A 188 -14.27 29.13 29.36
CA MET A 188 -14.49 28.21 30.47
C MET A 188 -15.95 28.22 30.92
N SER A 189 -16.45 27.06 31.34
CA SER A 189 -17.77 26.96 31.98
C SER A 189 -17.75 27.51 33.41
N PRO A 190 -18.90 27.95 33.95
CA PRO A 190 -19.01 28.44 35.33
C PRO A 190 -18.44 27.45 36.37
N GLU A 191 -18.77 26.17 36.22
CA GLU A 191 -18.30 25.10 37.09
C GLU A 191 -16.77 24.90 37.02
N GLN A 192 -16.16 25.05 35.84
CA GLN A 192 -14.69 25.06 35.73
C GLN A 192 -14.08 26.27 36.41
N ALA A 193 -14.72 27.44 36.33
CA ALA A 193 -14.26 28.66 36.96
C ALA A 193 -14.28 28.57 38.50
N ASP A 194 -15.27 27.86 39.05
CA ASP A 194 -15.42 27.61 40.49
C ASP A 194 -14.69 26.33 40.96
N GLY A 195 -14.01 25.61 40.07
CA GLY A 195 -13.31 24.35 40.39
C GLY A 195 -14.26 23.21 40.81
N GLN A 196 -15.51 23.26 40.37
CA GLN A 196 -16.53 22.23 40.60
C GLN A 196 -16.36 21.07 39.59
N PRO A 197 -16.89 19.87 39.90
CA PRO A 197 -16.92 18.77 38.96
C PRO A 197 -17.63 19.13 37.65
N THR A 198 -17.02 18.74 36.52
CA THR A 198 -17.52 19.01 35.17
C THR A 198 -18.26 17.80 34.61
N ASP A 199 -19.26 18.07 33.76
CA ASP A 199 -19.97 17.07 32.96
C ASP A 199 -20.12 17.52 31.49
N SER A 200 -20.88 16.78 30.68
CA SER A 200 -21.11 17.09 29.25
C SER A 200 -21.66 18.51 29.03
N ARG A 201 -22.38 19.07 30.00
CA ARG A 201 -23.00 20.39 29.91
C ARG A 201 -21.99 21.52 30.10
N SER A 202 -20.79 21.21 30.59
CA SER A 202 -19.65 22.13 30.59
C SER A 202 -19.19 22.42 29.15
N ASP A 203 -19.07 21.39 28.31
CA ASP A 203 -18.73 21.55 26.89
C ASP A 203 -19.84 22.29 26.12
N VAL A 204 -21.12 22.04 26.45
CA VAL A 204 -22.27 22.78 25.89
C VAL A 204 -22.15 24.28 26.16
N TYR A 205 -21.71 24.68 27.35
CA TYR A 205 -21.49 26.08 27.67
C TYR A 205 -20.39 26.70 26.79
N SER A 206 -19.26 26.02 26.64
CA SER A 206 -18.15 26.48 25.77
C SER A 206 -18.57 26.56 24.30
N LEU A 207 -19.40 25.63 23.81
CA LEU A 207 -20.03 25.69 22.48
C LEU A 207 -20.96 26.90 22.36
N GLY A 208 -21.68 27.27 23.42
CA GLY A 208 -22.47 28.50 23.50
C GLY A 208 -21.62 29.76 23.35
N ILE A 209 -20.44 29.81 23.96
CA ILE A 209 -19.49 30.93 23.82
C ILE A 209 -18.97 31.00 22.38
N LEU A 210 -18.60 29.86 21.78
CA LEU A 210 -18.17 29.76 20.38
C LEU A 210 -19.26 30.25 19.43
N LEU A 211 -20.50 29.77 19.59
CA LEU A 211 -21.63 30.20 18.78
C LEU A 211 -21.91 31.70 18.94
N PHE A 212 -21.82 32.23 20.16
CA PHE A 212 -21.93 33.67 20.41
C PHE A 212 -20.86 34.44 19.63
N GLU A 213 -19.59 34.04 19.73
CA GLU A 213 -18.49 34.71 19.06
C GLU A 213 -18.63 34.68 17.53
N LEU A 214 -19.03 33.55 16.96
CA LEU A 214 -19.28 33.44 15.53
C LEU A 214 -20.49 34.25 15.07
N ALA A 215 -21.58 34.23 15.85
CA ALA A 215 -22.80 34.95 15.52
C ALA A 215 -22.66 36.47 15.64
N VAL A 216 -21.91 36.95 16.64
CA VAL A 216 -21.82 38.37 17.02
C VAL A 216 -20.48 39.00 16.59
N GLY A 217 -19.46 38.21 16.29
CA GLY A 217 -18.11 38.65 15.91
C GLY A 217 -17.21 39.03 17.09
N ARG A 218 -17.68 38.84 18.34
CA ARG A 218 -16.92 39.11 19.57
C ARG A 218 -17.40 38.22 20.71
N LEU A 219 -16.53 37.98 21.68
CA LEU A 219 -16.85 37.25 22.90
C LEU A 219 -17.96 37.94 23.72
N PRO A 220 -18.81 37.17 24.43
CA PRO A 220 -19.80 37.73 25.36
C PRO A 220 -19.12 38.40 26.55
N PHE A 221 -17.96 37.90 26.97
CA PHE A 221 -17.20 38.37 28.12
C PHE A 221 -15.75 38.68 27.74
N PRO A 222 -15.37 39.95 27.53
CA PRO A 222 -14.00 40.34 27.22
C PRO A 222 -13.16 40.43 28.51
N ALA A 223 -12.79 39.30 29.08
CA ALA A 223 -11.92 39.23 30.26
C ALA A 223 -10.46 39.55 29.90
N LYS A 224 -9.81 40.40 30.70
CA LYS A 224 -8.36 40.70 30.58
C LYS A 224 -7.53 39.97 31.62
N THR A 225 -8.16 39.47 32.68
CA THR A 225 -7.53 38.72 33.76
C THR A 225 -8.32 37.45 34.08
N ILE A 226 -7.67 36.45 34.68
CA ILE A 226 -8.32 35.21 35.13
C ILE A 226 -9.44 35.53 36.13
N THR A 227 -9.21 36.47 37.06
CA THR A 227 -10.21 36.90 38.05
C THR A 227 -11.44 37.53 37.38
N GLU A 228 -11.24 38.34 36.33
CA GLU A 228 -12.36 38.89 35.54
C GLU A 228 -13.14 37.79 34.83
N ALA A 229 -12.44 36.81 34.24
CA ALA A 229 -13.07 35.69 33.56
C ALA A 229 -13.92 34.85 34.52
N ILE A 230 -13.38 34.50 35.69
CA ILE A 230 -14.11 33.78 36.75
C ILE A 230 -15.37 34.57 37.11
N ARG A 231 -15.26 35.88 37.40
CA ARG A 231 -16.42 36.73 37.72
C ARG A 231 -17.46 36.72 36.59
N TYR A 232 -17.05 36.87 35.34
CA TYR A 232 -17.97 36.94 34.21
C TYR A 232 -18.67 35.60 33.95
N HIS A 233 -17.92 34.50 33.95
CA HIS A 233 -18.49 33.19 33.70
C HIS A 233 -19.39 32.73 34.85
N THR A 234 -19.08 33.06 36.10
CA THR A 234 -19.89 32.63 37.28
C THR A 234 -21.08 33.54 37.58
N LYS A 235 -20.94 34.87 37.45
CA LYS A 235 -21.94 35.84 37.98
C LYS A 235 -22.59 36.72 36.93
N GLU A 236 -21.85 37.16 35.92
CA GLU A 236 -22.36 38.15 34.96
C GLU A 236 -23.25 37.48 33.91
N PRO A 237 -24.49 37.95 33.68
CA PRO A 237 -25.32 37.43 32.60
C PRO A 237 -24.71 37.79 31.23
N PRO A 238 -24.77 36.90 30.22
CA PRO A 238 -24.30 37.25 28.88
C PRO A 238 -25.17 38.39 28.30
N PRO A 239 -24.56 39.35 27.58
CA PRO A 239 -25.34 40.38 26.90
C PRO A 239 -26.26 39.72 25.85
N PRO A 240 -27.53 40.15 25.69
CA PRO A 240 -28.42 39.58 24.69
C PRO A 240 -27.82 39.72 23.28
N PRO A 241 -27.57 38.61 22.54
CA PRO A 241 -27.00 38.65 21.20
C PRO A 241 -27.67 39.67 20.26
N ARG A 242 -29.00 39.78 20.27
CA ARG A 242 -29.76 40.72 19.42
C ARG A 242 -29.60 42.19 19.80
N SER A 243 -29.15 42.48 21.02
CA SER A 243 -28.76 43.85 21.39
C SER A 243 -27.48 44.30 20.66
N LEU A 244 -26.67 43.34 20.20
CA LEU A 244 -25.40 43.58 19.51
C LEU A 244 -25.52 43.36 18.01
N ARG A 245 -26.37 42.41 17.62
CA ARG A 245 -26.67 42.06 16.23
C ARG A 245 -28.20 41.95 16.03
N PRO A 246 -28.90 43.07 15.77
CA PRO A 246 -30.37 43.09 15.71
C PRO A 246 -31.01 42.18 14.65
N ASP A 247 -30.27 41.87 13.58
CA ASP A 247 -30.66 40.95 12.49
C ASP A 247 -30.57 39.47 12.87
N LEU A 248 -30.01 39.14 14.03
CA LEU A 248 -29.89 37.75 14.47
C LEU A 248 -31.28 37.13 14.72
N PRO A 249 -31.60 35.96 14.15
CA PRO A 249 -32.85 35.27 14.39
C PRO A 249 -33.05 34.96 15.87
N GLU A 250 -34.28 35.14 16.36
CA GLU A 250 -34.64 34.88 17.76
C GLU A 250 -34.39 33.42 18.17
N SER A 251 -34.53 32.48 17.23
CA SER A 251 -34.20 31.07 17.44
C SER A 251 -32.74 30.87 17.83
N VAL A 252 -31.81 31.54 17.14
CA VAL A 252 -30.37 31.43 17.40
C VAL A 252 -30.00 32.11 18.71
N GLU A 253 -30.57 33.29 19.00
CA GLU A 253 -30.41 33.95 20.30
C GLU A 253 -30.85 33.03 21.44
N ARG A 254 -32.00 32.37 21.31
CA ARG A 254 -32.51 31.44 22.33
C ARG A 254 -31.56 30.27 22.56
N VAL A 255 -31.00 29.69 21.49
CA VAL A 255 -30.00 28.62 21.61
C VAL A 255 -28.76 29.10 22.34
N ILE A 256 -28.22 30.27 21.97
CA ILE A 256 -27.05 30.87 22.61
C ILE A 256 -27.31 31.10 24.11
N LEU A 257 -28.42 31.76 24.46
CA LEU A 257 -28.73 32.08 25.85
C LEU A 257 -29.01 30.82 26.70
N THR A 258 -29.63 29.79 26.11
CA THR A 258 -29.85 28.50 26.78
C THR A 258 -28.52 27.80 27.06
N ALA A 259 -27.60 27.75 26.08
CA ALA A 259 -26.28 27.16 26.28
C ALA A 259 -25.45 27.94 27.32
N LEU A 260 -25.61 29.27 27.40
CA LEU A 260 -24.90 30.14 28.33
C LEU A 260 -25.55 30.31 29.70
N ALA A 261 -26.59 29.53 30.02
CA ALA A 261 -27.20 29.51 31.34
C ALA A 261 -26.14 29.15 32.40
N LYS A 262 -26.18 29.83 33.56
CA LYS A 262 -25.17 29.63 34.60
C LYS A 262 -25.32 28.27 35.28
N ALA A 263 -26.56 27.91 35.62
CA ALA A 263 -26.87 26.58 36.15
C ALA A 263 -26.80 25.53 35.02
N PRO A 264 -26.00 24.44 35.15
CA PRO A 264 -25.94 23.38 34.14
C PRO A 264 -27.30 22.76 33.82
N ALA A 265 -28.20 22.66 34.81
CA ALA A 265 -29.54 22.09 34.63
C ALA A 265 -30.48 22.94 33.74
N GLU A 266 -30.15 24.21 33.49
CA GLU A 266 -30.91 25.11 32.63
C GLU A 266 -30.38 25.11 31.18
N ARG A 267 -29.27 24.40 30.91
CA ARG A 267 -28.68 24.25 29.58
C ARG A 267 -29.33 23.08 28.82
N PHE A 268 -28.90 22.88 27.57
CA PHE A 268 -29.19 21.63 26.85
C PHE A 268 -28.64 20.43 27.63
N SER A 269 -29.35 19.30 27.57
CA SER A 269 -28.95 18.06 28.25
C SER A 269 -27.59 17.54 27.77
N ASP A 270 -27.30 17.76 26.48
CA ASP A 270 -26.13 17.26 25.77
C ASP A 270 -25.89 18.10 24.50
N ALA A 271 -24.75 17.86 23.85
CA ALA A 271 -24.38 18.55 22.62
C ALA A 271 -25.31 18.22 21.44
N ARG A 272 -25.93 17.03 21.42
CA ARG A 272 -26.88 16.64 20.36
C ARG A 272 -28.15 17.49 20.42
N ALA A 273 -28.71 17.70 21.61
CA ALA A 273 -29.87 18.54 21.82
C ALA A 273 -29.63 19.99 21.37
N MET A 274 -28.41 20.51 21.58
CA MET A 274 -27.99 21.81 21.04
C MET A 274 -27.92 21.79 19.50
N ALA A 275 -27.30 20.76 18.90
CA ALA A 275 -27.22 20.61 17.44
C ALA A 275 -28.62 20.54 16.78
N ASP A 276 -29.54 19.78 17.37
CA ASP A 276 -30.91 19.63 16.88
C ASP A 276 -31.71 20.93 17.03
N ALA A 277 -31.43 21.73 18.08
CA ALA A 277 -32.06 23.04 18.27
C ALA A 277 -31.61 24.07 17.22
N LEU A 278 -30.41 23.93 16.66
CA LEU A 278 -29.88 24.81 15.60
C LEU A 278 -30.56 24.62 14.23
N ILE A 279 -31.17 23.45 13.98
CA ILE A 279 -31.83 23.13 12.69
C ILE A 279 -33.36 23.22 12.74
N LYS A 280 -33.96 23.43 13.92
CA LYS A 280 -35.43 23.55 14.04
C LYS A 280 -35.92 24.87 13.42
N PRO A 281 -36.81 24.83 12.40
CA PRO A 281 -37.45 26.04 11.89
C PRO A 281 -38.39 26.58 12.98
N VAL A 282 -38.00 27.67 13.62
CA VAL A 282 -38.91 28.39 14.53
C VAL A 282 -39.86 29.23 13.67
N GLN A 283 -41.15 28.93 13.75
CA GLN A 283 -42.21 29.71 13.12
C GLN A 283 -42.07 31.19 13.50
N ALA A 284 -41.75 32.05 12.53
CA ALA A 284 -41.98 33.48 12.62
C ALA A 284 -43.33 33.81 11.96
N PRO A 285 -44.13 34.76 12.49
CA PRO A 285 -45.40 35.14 11.91
C PRO A 285 -45.22 35.66 10.48
N THR A 286 -46.08 35.17 9.59
CA THR A 286 -46.23 35.60 8.20
C THR A 286 -46.33 37.13 8.10
N ALA A 287 -45.26 37.78 7.68
CA ALA A 287 -45.30 39.12 7.11
C ALA A 287 -44.48 39.08 5.83
N LEU A 288 -45.20 39.23 4.71
CA LEU A 288 -44.66 39.45 3.38
C LEU A 288 -43.69 40.64 3.43
N VAL A 289 -42.39 40.37 3.32
CA VAL A 289 -41.40 41.38 2.96
C VAL A 289 -40.66 40.83 1.75
N GLU A 290 -40.84 41.52 0.64
CA GLU A 290 -40.11 41.33 -0.62
C GLU A 290 -38.59 41.29 -0.39
N PRO A 291 -37.81 40.59 -1.23
CA PRO A 291 -36.36 40.59 -1.12
C PRO A 291 -35.80 41.92 -1.61
N THR A 292 -35.76 42.92 -0.72
CA THR A 292 -34.94 44.13 -0.87
C THR A 292 -33.93 44.19 0.28
N ALA A 293 -32.69 44.49 -0.11
CA ALA A 293 -31.55 44.96 0.71
C ALA A 293 -30.51 43.91 1.17
N ALA A 294 -29.37 43.97 0.48
CA ALA A 294 -28.00 44.00 0.98
C ALA A 294 -27.70 43.22 2.29
N ALA A 295 -26.87 42.18 2.16
CA ALA A 295 -26.14 41.58 3.27
C ALA A 295 -25.46 42.68 4.12
N PRO A 296 -25.43 42.54 5.46
CA PRO A 296 -24.77 43.51 6.33
C PRO A 296 -23.32 43.69 5.89
N GLN A 297 -22.89 44.94 5.71
CA GLN A 297 -21.53 45.29 5.29
C GLN A 297 -20.53 44.72 6.31
N GLY A 298 -19.85 43.63 5.92
CA GLY A 298 -18.89 42.90 6.75
C GLY A 298 -19.10 41.37 6.81
N SER A 299 -20.25 40.82 6.44
CA SER A 299 -20.41 39.35 6.41
C SER A 299 -19.85 38.72 5.15
N VAL A 300 -19.22 37.55 5.27
CA VAL A 300 -18.64 36.77 4.17
C VAL A 300 -19.19 35.36 4.19
N SER A 301 -19.73 34.92 3.06
CA SER A 301 -20.06 33.52 2.81
C SER A 301 -18.79 32.82 2.34
N LEU A 302 -18.24 31.95 3.20
CA LEU A 302 -17.08 31.13 2.90
C LEU A 302 -17.38 30.16 1.76
N MET A 303 -18.62 29.67 1.66
CA MET A 303 -19.08 28.85 0.55
C MET A 303 -19.14 29.67 -0.74
N THR A 304 -19.58 30.92 -0.70
CA THR A 304 -19.55 31.80 -1.87
C THR A 304 -18.15 32.29 -2.21
N GLU A 305 -17.23 32.48 -1.25
CA GLU A 305 -15.81 32.75 -1.55
C GLU A 305 -15.14 31.51 -2.16
N TYR A 306 -15.43 30.31 -1.64
CA TYR A 306 -15.00 29.05 -2.21
C TYR A 306 -15.59 28.83 -3.62
N GLU A 307 -16.90 28.95 -3.80
CA GLU A 307 -17.55 28.85 -5.10
C GLU A 307 -17.12 29.96 -6.05
N ARG A 308 -16.88 31.20 -5.60
CA ARG A 308 -16.25 32.23 -6.45
C ARG A 308 -14.84 31.84 -6.85
N SER A 309 -14.05 31.24 -5.97
CA SER A 309 -12.74 30.69 -6.33
C SER A 309 -12.86 29.55 -7.38
N LEU A 310 -14.02 28.88 -7.43
CA LEU A 310 -14.35 27.84 -8.42
C LEU A 310 -15.00 28.39 -9.72
N VAL A 311 -15.75 29.49 -9.65
CA VAL A 311 -16.67 30.06 -10.67
C VAL A 311 -16.12 31.32 -11.34
N GLU A 312 -15.09 31.97 -10.79
CA GLU A 312 -14.27 32.89 -11.58
C GLU A 312 -13.91 32.19 -12.90
N PRO A 313 -14.19 32.80 -14.07
CA PRO A 313 -14.15 32.07 -15.33
C PRO A 313 -12.80 31.39 -15.44
N ARG A 314 -12.85 30.05 -15.39
CA ARG A 314 -11.85 29.19 -16.01
C ARG A 314 -11.94 29.50 -17.51
N GLY A 315 -11.41 30.65 -17.90
CA GLY A 315 -11.01 30.87 -19.28
C GLY A 315 -10.05 29.75 -19.69
N PRO A 316 -9.81 29.55 -21.00
CA PRO A 316 -8.67 28.73 -21.41
C PRO A 316 -7.48 29.16 -20.55
N SER A 317 -6.89 28.21 -19.81
CA SER A 317 -5.90 28.41 -18.75
C SER A 317 -5.22 29.77 -18.89
N ALA A 318 -5.32 30.68 -17.90
CA ALA A 318 -4.76 32.04 -18.05
C ALA A 318 -3.30 32.04 -18.55
N LEU A 319 -2.57 30.94 -18.33
CA LEU A 319 -1.27 30.59 -18.91
C LEU A 319 -1.20 30.60 -20.46
N ALA A 320 -2.26 30.21 -21.16
CA ALA A 320 -2.38 30.21 -22.63
C ALA A 320 -2.57 31.61 -23.22
N ALA A 321 -3.00 32.59 -22.41
CA ALA A 321 -3.16 33.99 -22.84
C ALA A 321 -1.88 34.83 -22.63
N PHE A 322 -0.92 34.32 -21.85
CA PHE A 322 0.40 34.93 -21.80
C PHE A 322 1.16 34.65 -23.09
N PRO A 323 2.02 35.58 -23.56
CA PRO A 323 2.98 35.28 -24.60
C PRO A 323 3.81 34.03 -24.22
N PRO A 324 4.29 33.25 -25.20
CA PRO A 324 5.28 32.22 -24.95
C PRO A 324 6.42 32.81 -24.11
N LEU A 325 6.89 32.04 -23.11
CA LEU A 325 8.01 32.47 -22.27
C LEU A 325 9.19 32.84 -23.17
N ASP A 326 9.70 34.07 -23.05
CA ASP A 326 10.92 34.47 -23.76
C ASP A 326 12.11 33.75 -23.12
N SER A 327 12.68 32.79 -23.86
CA SER A 327 13.79 31.96 -23.40
C SER A 327 15.08 32.75 -23.14
N LYS A 328 15.10 34.07 -23.38
CA LYS A 328 16.26 34.97 -23.24
C LYS A 328 16.13 36.02 -22.12
N ILE A 329 15.24 35.83 -21.15
CA ILE A 329 15.16 36.75 -20.00
C ILE A 329 16.46 36.73 -19.19
N THR A 330 17.06 37.91 -18.97
CA THR A 330 18.40 38.06 -18.33
C THR A 330 18.33 38.36 -16.83
N ARG A 331 17.13 38.56 -16.30
CA ARG A 331 16.82 38.84 -14.89
C ARG A 331 15.44 38.31 -14.55
N ASP A 332 15.23 37.99 -13.28
CA ASP A 332 13.90 37.64 -12.77
C ASP A 332 12.95 38.80 -13.02
N GLN A 333 11.80 38.48 -13.58
CA GLN A 333 10.75 39.43 -13.89
C GLN A 333 9.39 38.76 -13.67
N PHE A 334 8.32 39.52 -13.78
CA PHE A 334 7.01 38.95 -14.00
C PHE A 334 6.35 39.65 -15.17
N THR A 335 5.58 38.90 -15.95
CA THR A 335 4.80 39.45 -17.05
C THR A 335 3.41 39.79 -16.53
N VAL A 336 2.99 41.02 -16.75
CA VAL A 336 1.66 41.55 -16.43
C VAL A 336 0.81 41.46 -17.70
N LEU A 337 -0.27 40.71 -17.65
CA LEU A 337 -1.27 40.58 -18.70
C LEU A 337 -2.54 41.32 -18.26
N ILE A 338 -2.89 42.35 -19.02
CA ILE A 338 -4.10 43.15 -18.83
C ILE A 338 -5.07 42.75 -19.94
N PRO A 339 -6.36 42.43 -19.65
CA PRO A 339 -7.31 41.89 -20.63
C PRO A 339 -7.51 42.71 -21.93
N ASP A 340 -7.12 43.99 -21.95
CA ASP A 340 -7.27 44.90 -23.09
C ASP A 340 -5.94 45.50 -23.59
N ALA A 341 -4.78 45.02 -23.11
CA ALA A 341 -3.48 45.63 -23.43
C ALA A 341 -2.39 44.59 -23.73
N THR A 342 -1.27 45.07 -24.28
CA THR A 342 -0.07 44.27 -24.52
C THR A 342 0.57 43.84 -23.19
N ALA A 343 1.05 42.60 -23.15
CA ALA A 343 1.77 42.07 -22.00
C ALA A 343 3.00 42.93 -21.68
N ARG A 344 3.20 43.28 -20.40
CA ARG A 344 4.32 44.10 -19.94
C ARG A 344 5.16 43.35 -18.92
N SER A 345 6.45 43.21 -19.17
CA SER A 345 7.38 42.61 -18.20
C SER A 345 7.87 43.65 -17.19
N VAL A 346 7.91 43.26 -15.91
CA VAL A 346 8.36 44.08 -14.79
C VAL A 346 9.51 43.34 -14.08
N PRO A 347 10.72 43.93 -13.99
CA PRO A 347 11.87 43.27 -13.35
C PRO A 347 11.71 43.19 -11.83
N LEU A 348 12.16 42.09 -11.22
CA LEU A 348 12.06 41.83 -9.78
C LEU A 348 13.36 42.11 -9.00
N GLU A 349 14.55 41.92 -9.59
CA GLU A 349 15.89 42.31 -9.06
C GLU A 349 16.10 42.26 -7.53
N GLY A 350 15.54 41.27 -6.82
CA GLY A 350 15.61 41.15 -5.35
C GLY A 350 14.96 42.30 -4.56
N LYS A 351 14.13 43.12 -5.21
CA LYS A 351 13.42 44.25 -4.60
C LYS A 351 12.03 43.83 -4.14
N THR A 352 11.57 44.49 -3.08
CA THR A 352 10.14 44.48 -2.74
C THR A 352 9.40 45.27 -3.82
N VAL A 353 8.39 44.67 -4.43
CA VAL A 353 7.52 45.31 -5.44
C VAL A 353 6.13 45.45 -4.85
N THR A 354 5.66 46.68 -4.73
CA THR A 354 4.30 47.02 -4.30
C THR A 354 3.40 47.22 -5.52
N ILE A 355 2.18 46.68 -5.45
CA ILE A 355 1.20 46.71 -6.55
C ILE A 355 -0.08 47.38 -6.04
N GLY A 356 -0.59 48.34 -6.79
CA GLY A 356 -1.85 48.99 -6.46
C GLY A 356 -2.22 50.10 -7.44
N ARG A 357 -3.35 50.76 -7.20
CA ARG A 357 -3.84 51.89 -8.03
C ARG A 357 -3.20 53.23 -7.65
N ASP A 358 -2.64 53.35 -6.45
CA ASP A 358 -1.96 54.58 -6.04
C ASP A 358 -0.63 54.77 -6.77
N SER A 359 -0.31 56.01 -7.09
CA SER A 359 0.96 56.45 -7.71
C SER A 359 2.20 56.13 -6.87
N THR A 360 2.03 55.83 -5.58
CA THR A 360 3.12 55.46 -4.67
C THR A 360 3.59 54.00 -4.81
N ASN A 361 2.88 53.16 -5.57
CA ASN A 361 3.26 51.75 -5.77
C ASN A 361 4.31 51.60 -6.88
N ASP A 362 5.15 50.58 -6.78
CA ASP A 362 6.14 50.25 -7.81
C ASP A 362 5.48 49.81 -9.13
N LEU A 363 4.35 49.10 -9.03
CA LEU A 363 3.49 48.78 -10.15
C LEU A 363 2.12 49.44 -9.97
N VAL A 364 1.93 50.56 -10.66
CA VAL A 364 0.66 51.29 -10.70
C VAL A 364 -0.26 50.68 -11.75
N LEU A 365 -1.40 50.14 -11.31
CA LEU A 365 -2.44 49.59 -12.18
C LEU A 365 -3.74 50.39 -11.98
N ASP A 366 -4.02 51.31 -12.91
CA ASP A 366 -5.20 52.18 -12.86
C ASP A 366 -6.46 51.47 -13.37
N ARG A 367 -6.97 50.54 -12.55
CA ARG A 367 -8.18 49.76 -12.83
C ARG A 367 -9.11 49.77 -11.62
N ASN A 368 -10.41 49.85 -11.88
CA ASN A 368 -11.43 49.95 -10.83
C ASN A 368 -11.52 48.69 -9.94
N ARG A 369 -10.99 47.54 -10.39
CA ARG A 369 -10.92 46.31 -9.60
C ARG A 369 -9.64 46.18 -8.77
N ILE A 370 -8.75 47.16 -8.81
CA ILE A 370 -7.48 47.15 -8.08
C ILE A 370 -7.52 48.20 -6.97
N SER A 371 -7.09 47.79 -5.78
CA SER A 371 -7.08 48.61 -4.57
C SER A 371 -5.92 49.60 -4.60
N ARG A 372 -6.00 50.71 -3.84
CA ARG A 372 -4.95 51.73 -3.80
C ARG A 372 -3.58 51.14 -3.44
N GLN A 373 -3.54 50.25 -2.46
CA GLN A 373 -2.45 49.31 -2.19
C GLN A 373 -3.08 47.91 -2.18
N HIS A 374 -2.64 47.00 -3.04
CA HIS A 374 -3.34 45.75 -3.28
C HIS A 374 -2.50 44.54 -2.84
N ALA A 375 -1.26 44.44 -3.33
CA ALA A 375 -0.38 43.32 -3.00
C ALA A 375 1.08 43.77 -2.93
N ARG A 376 1.92 42.96 -2.28
CA ARG A 376 3.36 43.13 -2.19
C ARG A 376 4.06 41.84 -2.58
N ILE A 377 5.07 41.94 -3.42
CA ILE A 377 5.99 40.84 -3.73
C ILE A 377 7.31 41.11 -3.02
N THR A 378 7.84 40.12 -2.32
CA THR A 378 9.15 40.18 -1.65
C THR A 378 10.00 38.97 -2.07
N PHE A 379 11.31 39.07 -1.92
CA PHE A 379 12.24 37.96 -2.17
C PHE A 379 12.96 37.61 -0.87
N ASP A 380 12.87 36.35 -0.43
CA ASP A 380 13.45 35.89 0.84
C ASP A 380 14.90 35.38 0.70
N GLY A 381 15.48 35.50 -0.50
CA GLY A 381 16.79 34.95 -0.85
C GLY A 381 16.71 33.66 -1.67
N THR A 382 15.59 32.95 -1.61
CA THR A 382 15.37 31.68 -2.34
C THR A 382 14.08 31.69 -3.17
N HIS A 383 13.02 32.33 -2.68
CA HIS A 383 11.70 32.37 -3.29
C HIS A 383 11.11 33.78 -3.32
N TYR A 384 10.23 34.03 -4.29
CA TYR A 384 9.35 35.18 -4.26
C TYR A 384 8.12 34.86 -3.40
N GLN A 385 7.73 35.78 -2.54
CA GLN A 385 6.54 35.68 -1.70
C GLN A 385 5.59 36.81 -2.04
N VAL A 386 4.30 36.49 -2.15
CA VAL A 386 3.23 37.47 -2.38
C VAL A 386 2.42 37.61 -1.10
N THR A 387 2.17 38.85 -0.71
CA THR A 387 1.31 39.20 0.42
C THR A 387 0.18 40.09 -0.09
N ASP A 388 -1.07 39.69 0.13
CA ASP A 388 -2.22 40.57 -0.07
C ASP A 388 -2.22 41.67 1.02
N LEU A 389 -2.37 42.94 0.63
CA LEU A 389 -2.28 44.10 1.54
C LEU A 389 -3.65 44.58 2.04
N GLY A 390 -4.66 43.72 2.07
CA GLY A 390 -6.02 44.06 2.46
C GLY A 390 -6.85 44.49 1.26
N SER A 391 -6.65 43.80 0.14
CA SER A 391 -7.30 44.18 -1.10
C SER A 391 -8.80 43.92 -1.07
N THR A 392 -9.56 44.79 -1.75
CA THR A 392 -11.04 44.71 -1.77
C THR A 392 -11.54 43.54 -2.60
N ASN A 393 -10.78 43.14 -3.62
CA ASN A 393 -11.18 42.08 -4.56
C ASN A 393 -10.35 40.80 -4.43
N GLY A 394 -9.44 40.74 -3.45
CA GLY A 394 -8.56 39.60 -3.22
C GLY A 394 -7.40 39.55 -4.20
N THR A 395 -6.28 39.00 -3.71
CA THR A 395 -5.15 38.54 -4.51
C THR A 395 -5.23 37.03 -4.61
N TYR A 396 -5.10 36.44 -5.79
CA TYR A 396 -5.21 34.99 -5.98
C TYR A 396 -3.92 34.43 -6.55
N LEU A 397 -3.48 33.28 -6.07
CA LEU A 397 -2.36 32.53 -6.62
C LEU A 397 -2.88 31.21 -7.20
N GLY A 398 -2.86 31.07 -8.52
CA GLY A 398 -3.60 30.03 -9.21
C GLY A 398 -5.10 30.22 -9.04
N THR A 399 -5.77 29.24 -8.44
CA THR A 399 -7.19 29.31 -8.06
C THR A 399 -7.40 29.68 -6.59
N THR A 400 -6.33 29.76 -5.79
CA THR A 400 -6.42 29.97 -4.35
C THR A 400 -6.35 31.45 -4.01
N GLN A 401 -7.36 31.97 -3.31
CA GLN A 401 -7.30 33.34 -2.78
C GLN A 401 -6.32 33.40 -1.61
N LEU A 402 -5.40 34.36 -1.64
CA LEU A 402 -4.44 34.58 -0.58
C LEU A 402 -5.12 35.25 0.62
N LEU A 403 -4.75 34.81 1.82
CA LEU A 403 -5.14 35.46 3.05
C LEU A 403 -4.38 36.78 3.20
N SER A 404 -5.11 37.85 3.54
CA SER A 404 -4.53 39.18 3.72
C SER A 404 -3.44 39.18 4.80
N GLY A 405 -2.30 39.79 4.52
CA GLY A 405 -1.17 39.93 5.44
C GLY A 405 -0.28 38.68 5.59
N VAL A 406 -0.66 37.54 5.03
CA VAL A 406 0.13 36.31 5.06
C VAL A 406 1.00 36.22 3.79
N PRO A 407 2.34 36.16 3.91
CA PRO A 407 3.20 35.94 2.76
C PRO A 407 3.08 34.48 2.28
N GLU A 408 2.70 34.31 1.03
CA GLU A 408 2.59 33.00 0.38
C GLU A 408 3.62 32.89 -0.74
N THR A 409 4.27 31.73 -0.86
CA THR A 409 5.30 31.52 -1.86
C THR A 409 4.72 31.56 -3.27
N TRP A 410 5.13 32.54 -4.08
CA TRP A 410 4.75 32.65 -5.48
C TRP A 410 5.61 31.73 -6.34
N ARG A 411 4.99 30.62 -6.76
CA ARG A 411 5.62 29.64 -7.64
C ARG A 411 5.38 29.98 -9.12
N PRO A 412 6.37 29.82 -10.03
CA PRO A 412 6.23 30.16 -11.45
C PRO A 412 5.06 29.50 -12.18
N GLU A 413 4.61 28.35 -11.67
CA GLU A 413 3.55 27.52 -12.24
C GLU A 413 2.15 28.09 -11.96
N LEU A 414 2.05 29.01 -10.99
CA LEU A 414 0.78 29.58 -10.55
C LEU A 414 0.69 31.05 -11.00
N PRO A 415 -0.28 31.42 -11.85
CA PRO A 415 -0.52 32.82 -12.18
C PRO A 415 -1.03 33.55 -10.93
N LEU A 416 -0.47 34.72 -10.68
CA LEU A 416 -0.94 35.63 -9.64
C LEU A 416 -1.99 36.55 -10.26
N ARG A 417 -3.21 36.57 -9.73
CA ARG A 417 -4.30 37.42 -10.20
C ARG A 417 -4.60 38.52 -9.19
N ILE A 418 -4.64 39.75 -9.69
CA ILE A 418 -4.94 40.99 -8.95
C ILE A 418 -6.05 41.72 -9.71
N GLY A 419 -7.28 41.66 -9.18
CA GLY A 419 -8.46 42.20 -9.87
C GLY A 419 -8.73 41.49 -11.20
N ASP A 420 -8.65 42.24 -12.30
CA ASP A 420 -8.75 41.77 -13.70
C ASP A 420 -7.38 41.52 -14.36
N VAL A 421 -6.28 41.72 -13.64
CA VAL A 421 -4.91 41.62 -14.16
C VAL A 421 -4.27 40.32 -13.71
N PHE A 422 -3.59 39.65 -14.64
CA PHE A 422 -2.84 38.42 -14.37
C PHE A 422 -1.34 38.69 -14.44
N LEU A 423 -0.60 38.11 -13.51
CA LEU A 423 0.83 38.20 -13.41
C LEU A 423 1.39 36.79 -13.49
N ARG A 424 2.43 36.58 -14.28
CA ARG A 424 3.17 35.32 -14.33
C ARG A 424 4.60 35.59 -13.90
N LEU A 425 5.06 34.88 -12.86
CA LEU A 425 6.45 34.96 -12.44
C LEU A 425 7.33 34.29 -13.51
N GLU A 426 8.27 35.05 -14.04
CA GLU A 426 9.27 34.59 -15.00
C GLU A 426 10.63 34.75 -14.35
N ARG A 427 11.06 33.70 -13.66
CA ARG A 427 12.43 33.67 -13.17
C ARG A 427 13.35 33.58 -14.36
N ARG A 428 14.47 34.31 -14.32
CA ARG A 428 15.53 34.23 -15.30
C ARG A 428 15.72 32.75 -15.61
N SER A 429 15.51 32.38 -16.87
CA SER A 429 16.06 31.14 -17.38
C SER A 429 17.57 31.30 -17.23
N VAL A 430 18.08 30.86 -16.09
CA VAL A 430 19.33 30.14 -16.12
C VAL A 430 19.01 29.06 -17.14
N ALA A 431 19.56 29.18 -18.34
CA ALA A 431 19.51 28.09 -19.29
C ALA A 431 19.72 26.81 -18.49
N PRO A 432 19.06 25.68 -18.78
CA PRO A 432 19.67 24.44 -18.41
C PRO A 432 21.00 24.40 -19.17
N GLN A 433 22.05 24.95 -18.56
CA GLN A 433 23.35 24.32 -18.55
C GLN A 433 23.26 23.12 -17.61
N GLY A 434 22.26 22.29 -17.84
CA GLY A 434 22.33 20.89 -17.50
C GLY A 434 22.60 20.20 -18.82
N THR A 435 23.87 20.14 -19.23
CA THR A 435 24.30 18.88 -19.82
C THR A 435 23.95 17.84 -18.76
N LEU A 436 23.21 16.78 -19.10
CA LEU A 436 23.01 15.67 -18.15
C LEU A 436 24.37 15.36 -17.56
N VAL A 437 24.53 15.51 -16.25
CA VAL A 437 25.80 15.25 -15.58
C VAL A 437 25.69 13.85 -15.02
N ARG A 438 26.72 13.02 -15.18
CA ARG A 438 26.78 11.72 -14.51
C ARG A 438 26.83 11.92 -12.99
N ALA A 439 26.54 10.87 -12.22
CA ALA A 439 26.67 10.91 -10.76
C ALA A 439 28.06 11.36 -10.27
N ASP A 440 29.11 11.18 -11.08
CA ASP A 440 30.49 11.58 -10.79
C ASP A 440 30.83 13.06 -11.14
N GLY A 441 29.85 13.83 -11.62
CA GLY A 441 30.05 15.24 -11.99
C GLY A 441 30.55 15.48 -13.41
N SER A 442 30.80 14.43 -14.21
CA SER A 442 31.24 14.55 -15.61
C SER A 442 30.07 14.76 -16.59
N PRO A 443 30.27 15.44 -17.73
CA PRO A 443 29.22 15.64 -18.73
C PRO A 443 28.82 14.30 -19.38
N ALA A 444 27.52 14.00 -19.45
CA ALA A 444 27.01 12.85 -20.18
C ALA A 444 27.23 13.03 -21.68
N ASP A 445 27.47 11.91 -22.37
CA ASP A 445 27.63 11.88 -23.81
C ASP A 445 26.30 12.20 -24.48
N HIS A 446 26.25 13.36 -25.16
CA HIS A 446 25.05 13.86 -25.83
C HIS A 446 24.50 12.91 -26.91
N THR A 447 25.30 11.98 -27.43
CA THR A 447 24.84 10.96 -28.39
C THR A 447 24.02 9.83 -27.75
N ARG A 448 24.01 9.77 -26.41
CA ARG A 448 23.32 8.73 -25.62
C ARG A 448 22.27 9.31 -24.68
N VAL A 449 22.08 10.62 -24.73
CA VAL A 449 20.97 11.28 -24.06
C VAL A 449 19.73 11.11 -24.94
N TYR A 450 18.73 10.45 -24.38
CA TYR A 450 17.44 10.31 -25.02
C TYR A 450 16.54 11.44 -24.51
N THR A 451 15.75 12.02 -25.39
CA THR A 451 14.76 13.05 -25.05
C THR A 451 13.38 12.63 -25.52
N SER A 452 12.34 13.02 -24.79
CA SER A 452 10.96 12.73 -25.19
C SER A 452 10.60 13.43 -26.51
N THR A 453 9.78 12.79 -27.33
CA THR A 453 9.32 13.34 -28.61
C THR A 453 8.34 14.50 -28.38
N GLY A 454 8.44 15.57 -29.19
CA GLY A 454 7.58 16.76 -29.04
C GLY A 454 8.35 17.94 -28.42
N GLU A 455 7.84 18.51 -27.32
CA GLU A 455 8.47 19.63 -26.63
C GLU A 455 9.75 19.27 -25.86
N GLY A 456 10.11 17.98 -25.76
CA GLY A 456 11.37 17.53 -25.13
C GLY A 456 11.42 17.83 -23.64
N ARG A 457 10.37 17.48 -22.89
CA ARG A 457 10.24 17.79 -21.46
C ARG A 457 10.95 16.80 -20.53
N VAL A 458 11.39 15.66 -21.04
CA VAL A 458 12.10 14.65 -20.25
C VAL A 458 13.33 14.22 -21.01
N ALA A 459 14.49 14.24 -20.34
CA ALA A 459 15.70 13.61 -20.85
C ALA A 459 16.13 12.48 -19.91
N ALA A 460 16.61 11.37 -20.47
CA ALA A 460 17.12 10.26 -19.68
C ALA A 460 18.40 9.69 -20.29
N PHE A 461 19.30 9.21 -19.44
CA PHE A 461 20.54 8.55 -19.81
C PHE A 461 20.83 7.40 -18.82
N ILE A 462 21.23 6.24 -19.35
CA ILE A 462 21.72 5.12 -18.53
C ILE A 462 23.22 5.29 -18.36
N GLU A 463 23.70 5.34 -17.13
CA GLU A 463 25.11 5.66 -16.85
C GLU A 463 26.10 4.67 -17.46
N GLN A 464 25.74 3.39 -17.42
CA GLN A 464 26.53 2.28 -17.95
C GLN A 464 25.82 1.67 -19.18
N PRO A 465 26.36 1.88 -20.40
CA PRO A 465 25.74 1.39 -21.64
C PRO A 465 25.92 -0.12 -21.85
N ASP A 466 26.94 -0.70 -21.22
CA ASP A 466 27.26 -2.12 -21.24
C ASP A 466 27.38 -2.54 -19.77
N LEU A 467 26.36 -3.24 -19.26
CA LEU A 467 26.34 -3.75 -17.90
C LEU A 467 26.74 -5.22 -17.91
N GLU A 468 27.67 -5.60 -17.06
CA GLU A 468 28.06 -6.99 -16.89
C GLU A 468 27.41 -7.56 -15.62
N VAL A 469 26.69 -8.68 -15.77
CA VAL A 469 25.86 -9.22 -14.70
C VAL A 469 26.19 -10.68 -14.43
N GLU A 470 26.29 -11.01 -13.14
CA GLU A 470 26.44 -12.37 -12.65
C GLU A 470 25.09 -12.93 -12.22
N ALA A 471 24.75 -14.11 -12.75
CA ALA A 471 23.51 -14.79 -12.38
C ALA A 471 23.52 -15.15 -10.88
N GLY A 472 22.43 -14.78 -10.19
CA GLY A 472 22.26 -14.88 -8.74
C GLY A 472 22.66 -13.63 -7.95
N GLY A 473 23.36 -12.67 -8.58
CA GLY A 473 23.77 -11.42 -7.96
C GLY A 473 22.75 -10.29 -8.17
N LEU A 474 22.75 -9.32 -7.26
CA LEU A 474 22.04 -8.05 -7.42
C LEU A 474 22.90 -7.10 -8.27
N THR A 475 22.36 -6.61 -9.38
CA THR A 475 22.97 -5.54 -10.18
C THR A 475 22.06 -4.33 -10.21
N GLN A 476 22.62 -3.15 -9.99
CA GLN A 476 21.86 -1.90 -10.05
C GLN A 476 22.11 -1.19 -11.39
N VAL A 477 21.04 -0.86 -12.10
CA VAL A 477 21.06 0.01 -13.27
C VAL A 477 20.67 1.40 -12.82
N GLN A 478 21.57 2.35 -13.02
CA GLN A 478 21.32 3.76 -12.70
C GLN A 478 20.89 4.52 -13.96
N VAL A 479 19.71 5.12 -13.87
CA VAL A 479 19.10 5.90 -14.95
C VAL A 479 18.95 7.33 -14.48
N THR A 480 19.77 8.23 -15.03
CA THR A 480 19.72 9.65 -14.71
C THR A 480 18.65 10.30 -15.56
N VAL A 481 17.66 10.89 -14.91
CA VAL A 481 16.51 11.59 -15.51
C VAL A 481 16.66 13.07 -15.24
N LEU A 482 16.47 13.90 -16.25
CA LEU A 482 16.43 15.35 -16.16
C LEU A 482 15.02 15.81 -16.54
N ASN A 483 14.38 16.54 -15.62
CA ASN A 483 13.13 17.21 -15.91
C ASN A 483 13.42 18.49 -16.71
N GLN A 484 13.15 18.46 -18.00
CA GLN A 484 13.26 19.61 -18.91
C GLN A 484 11.93 20.39 -19.04
N GLY A 485 10.88 19.92 -18.36
CA GLY A 485 9.62 20.61 -18.20
C GLY A 485 9.70 21.79 -17.24
N ASN A 486 8.64 22.57 -17.21
CA ASN A 486 8.51 23.77 -16.38
C ASN A 486 7.65 23.54 -15.12
N LEU A 487 7.20 22.31 -14.87
CA LEU A 487 6.45 21.88 -13.69
C LEU A 487 7.21 20.80 -12.89
N VAL A 488 6.90 20.65 -11.61
CA VAL A 488 7.36 19.49 -10.82
C VAL A 488 6.62 18.26 -11.32
N ASP A 489 7.35 17.18 -11.57
CA ASP A 489 6.81 15.98 -12.20
C ASP A 489 7.31 14.72 -11.48
N HIS A 490 6.59 13.62 -11.65
CA HIS A 490 6.96 12.30 -11.16
C HIS A 490 7.26 11.39 -12.35
N PHE A 491 8.41 10.73 -12.30
CA PHE A 491 8.88 9.87 -13.37
C PHE A 491 8.80 8.41 -12.95
N LEU A 492 8.06 7.62 -13.73
CA LEU A 492 8.00 6.17 -13.60
C LEU A 492 8.97 5.54 -14.60
N ALA A 493 9.72 4.53 -14.16
CA ALA A 493 10.53 3.71 -15.05
C ALA A 493 9.90 2.33 -15.26
N LYS A 494 9.78 1.91 -16.51
CA LYS A 494 9.45 0.55 -16.90
C LYS A 494 10.61 -0.07 -17.68
N VAL A 495 11.03 -1.26 -17.25
CA VAL A 495 12.10 -2.01 -17.90
C VAL A 495 11.53 -2.94 -18.97
N GLY A 496 12.23 -3.06 -20.08
CA GLY A 496 11.92 -3.96 -21.19
C GLY A 496 13.17 -4.58 -21.80
N GLY A 497 12.97 -5.58 -22.65
CA GLY A 497 14.05 -6.34 -23.31
C GLY A 497 14.63 -7.50 -22.48
N ILE A 498 14.25 -7.59 -21.20
CA ILE A 498 14.58 -8.69 -20.29
C ILE A 498 13.31 -9.18 -19.57
N THR A 499 13.37 -10.36 -18.95
CA THR A 499 12.24 -10.96 -18.22
C THR A 499 11.80 -10.09 -17.05
N GLU A 500 10.49 -9.82 -16.92
CA GLU A 500 9.92 -8.98 -15.85
C GLU A 500 10.23 -9.50 -14.44
N ALA A 501 10.28 -10.83 -14.26
CA ALA A 501 10.64 -11.47 -12.99
C ALA A 501 12.07 -11.17 -12.50
N TRP A 502 12.94 -10.57 -13.33
CA TRP A 502 14.30 -10.17 -12.92
C TRP A 502 14.36 -8.73 -12.39
N VAL A 503 13.27 -7.97 -12.49
CA VAL A 503 13.23 -6.53 -12.26
C VAL A 503 12.41 -6.24 -11.01
N GLU A 504 13.00 -5.55 -10.04
CA GLU A 504 12.23 -4.97 -8.93
C GLU A 504 11.69 -3.61 -9.35
N THR A 505 10.41 -3.33 -9.04
CA THR A 505 9.74 -2.09 -9.48
C THR A 505 10.34 -0.88 -8.76
N PRO A 506 10.92 0.09 -9.47
CA PRO A 506 11.49 1.28 -8.85
C PRO A 506 10.38 2.23 -8.38
N ALA A 507 10.60 2.89 -7.24
CA ALA A 507 9.71 3.95 -6.77
C ALA A 507 9.68 5.14 -7.76
N PRO A 508 8.57 5.90 -7.87
CA PRO A 508 8.49 7.07 -8.72
C PRO A 508 9.51 8.14 -8.31
N LEU A 509 10.26 8.70 -9.27
CA LEU A 509 11.22 9.77 -9.03
C LEU A 509 10.57 11.13 -9.21
N ARG A 510 10.46 11.91 -8.13
CA ARG A 510 9.94 13.29 -8.16
C ARG A 510 11.05 14.29 -8.48
N LEU A 511 10.95 15.05 -9.58
CA LEU A 511 11.93 16.08 -9.94
C LEU A 511 11.28 17.44 -10.19
N MET A 512 11.94 18.49 -9.69
CA MET A 512 11.60 19.87 -10.02
C MET A 512 12.12 20.25 -11.42
N PRO A 513 11.55 21.29 -12.06
CA PRO A 513 12.03 21.81 -13.34
C PRO A 513 13.54 22.07 -13.35
N GLY A 514 14.24 21.59 -14.37
CA GLY A 514 15.68 21.78 -14.57
C GLY A 514 16.59 20.97 -13.64
N LEU A 515 16.04 20.19 -12.70
CA LEU A 515 16.82 19.27 -11.87
C LEU A 515 16.88 17.88 -12.50
N GLN A 516 18.02 17.23 -12.27
CA GLN A 516 18.20 15.81 -12.56
C GLN A 516 18.20 14.97 -11.28
N GLY A 517 17.80 13.73 -11.39
CA GLY A 517 17.94 12.72 -10.34
C GLY A 517 18.09 11.33 -10.94
N THR A 518 18.44 10.37 -10.10
CA THR A 518 18.78 9.01 -10.55
C THR A 518 17.73 8.02 -10.09
N LEU A 519 17.09 7.34 -11.04
CA LEU A 519 16.31 6.14 -10.80
C LEU A 519 17.27 4.95 -10.70
N THR A 520 17.16 4.20 -9.60
CA THR A 520 17.92 2.96 -9.41
C THR A 520 17.00 1.78 -9.65
N ILE A 521 17.37 0.95 -10.62
CA ILE A 521 16.63 -0.24 -11.01
C ILE A 521 17.45 -1.46 -10.60
N ASN A 522 16.89 -2.28 -9.72
CA ASN A 522 17.52 -3.50 -9.26
C ASN A 522 17.20 -4.65 -10.24
N LEU A 523 18.25 -5.29 -10.74
CA LEU A 523 18.19 -6.48 -11.59
C LEU A 523 18.73 -7.69 -10.82
N ARG A 524 17.95 -8.76 -10.76
CA ARG A 524 18.33 -10.02 -10.09
C ARG A 524 18.03 -11.24 -10.97
N PRO A 525 18.82 -11.46 -12.04
CA PRO A 525 18.68 -12.67 -12.84
C PRO A 525 19.02 -13.90 -11.97
N PRO A 526 18.15 -14.92 -11.87
CA PRO A 526 18.38 -16.09 -11.03
C PRO A 526 19.56 -16.92 -11.54
N ARG A 527 20.26 -17.63 -10.65
CA ARG A 527 21.33 -18.56 -11.03
C ARG A 527 20.75 -19.85 -11.60
N SER A 528 20.28 -19.79 -12.84
CA SER A 528 19.68 -20.91 -13.56
C SER A 528 20.03 -20.90 -15.05
N PRO A 529 19.78 -21.99 -15.80
CA PRO A 529 19.89 -22.01 -17.26
C PRO A 529 18.97 -21.01 -17.98
N ALA A 530 17.90 -20.54 -17.33
CA ALA A 530 16.99 -19.55 -17.90
C ALA A 530 17.67 -18.18 -18.07
N SER A 531 18.68 -17.87 -17.26
CA SER A 531 19.51 -16.67 -17.38
C SER A 531 20.67 -16.86 -18.35
N ARG A 532 20.33 -17.14 -19.61
CA ARG A 532 21.29 -17.48 -20.68
C ARG A 532 22.42 -16.46 -20.77
N ALA A 533 23.65 -16.97 -20.82
CA ALA A 533 24.84 -16.14 -21.01
C ALA A 533 24.81 -15.46 -22.38
N GLY A 534 25.33 -14.25 -22.46
CA GLY A 534 25.36 -13.46 -23.69
C GLY A 534 24.80 -12.05 -23.52
N ARG A 535 24.63 -11.37 -24.65
CA ARG A 535 24.20 -9.97 -24.71
C ARG A 535 22.70 -9.87 -24.93
N HIS A 536 22.01 -9.20 -24.03
CA HIS A 536 20.57 -8.97 -24.05
C HIS A 536 20.29 -7.47 -24.13
N PRO A 537 19.41 -7.02 -25.04
CA PRO A 537 19.03 -5.61 -25.10
C PRO A 537 18.24 -5.23 -23.84
N LEU A 538 18.62 -4.13 -23.21
CA LEU A 538 17.91 -3.55 -22.08
C LEU A 538 17.34 -2.20 -22.51
N SER A 539 16.05 -2.00 -22.30
CA SER A 539 15.40 -0.70 -22.52
C SER A 539 14.72 -0.23 -21.24
N VAL A 540 14.91 1.03 -20.87
CA VAL A 540 14.20 1.66 -19.76
C VAL A 540 13.35 2.79 -20.32
N ALA A 541 12.04 2.62 -20.27
CA ALA A 541 11.07 3.67 -20.61
C ALA A 541 10.81 4.50 -19.35
N VAL A 542 11.16 5.78 -19.40
CA VAL A 542 10.87 6.76 -18.36
C VAL A 542 9.69 7.61 -18.83
N THR A 543 8.62 7.61 -18.06
CA THR A 543 7.35 8.28 -18.40
C THR A 543 7.01 9.31 -17.34
N SER A 544 6.68 10.52 -17.79
CA SER A 544 6.06 11.56 -16.96
C SER A 544 4.68 11.13 -16.49
N GLN A 545 4.37 11.33 -15.21
CA GLN A 545 3.01 11.13 -14.69
C GLN A 545 2.10 12.32 -15.00
N ASP A 546 2.63 13.55 -15.08
CA ASP A 546 1.87 14.76 -15.39
C ASP A 546 1.41 14.79 -16.86
N ASP A 547 2.27 14.41 -17.79
CA ASP A 547 1.93 14.22 -19.20
C ASP A 547 2.47 12.86 -19.69
N PRO A 548 1.65 11.79 -19.63
CA PRO A 548 2.04 10.45 -20.08
C PRO A 548 2.48 10.36 -21.54
N ARG A 549 2.22 11.39 -22.36
CA ARG A 549 2.73 11.49 -23.74
C ARG A 549 4.22 11.85 -23.77
N GLN A 550 4.75 12.42 -22.69
CA GLN A 550 6.18 12.67 -22.48
C GLN A 550 6.84 11.41 -21.93
N MET A 551 7.18 10.50 -22.84
CA MET A 551 7.93 9.29 -22.56
C MET A 551 9.25 9.31 -23.32
N VAL A 552 10.31 8.83 -22.66
CA VAL A 552 11.62 8.64 -23.27
C VAL A 552 12.11 7.22 -22.99
N THR A 553 12.70 6.57 -23.98
CA THR A 553 13.25 5.22 -23.82
C THR A 553 14.77 5.27 -23.97
N ALA A 554 15.48 4.99 -22.90
CA ALA A 554 16.93 4.83 -22.92
C ALA A 554 17.30 3.35 -23.09
N THR A 555 18.35 3.06 -23.84
CA THR A 555 18.77 1.69 -24.15
C THR A 555 20.20 1.40 -23.69
N ALA A 556 20.42 0.18 -23.22
CA ALA A 556 21.72 -0.36 -22.83
C ALA A 556 21.82 -1.84 -23.26
N MET A 557 23.00 -2.43 -23.07
CA MET A 557 23.27 -3.83 -23.34
C MET A 557 23.62 -4.55 -22.04
N LEU A 558 22.85 -5.57 -21.70
CA LEU A 558 23.09 -6.41 -20.53
C LEU A 558 23.88 -7.65 -20.95
N SER A 559 25.10 -7.81 -20.44
CA SER A 559 25.97 -8.95 -20.72
C SER A 559 25.98 -9.89 -19.52
N ILE A 560 25.26 -11.01 -19.62
CA ILE A 560 25.21 -12.02 -18.56
C ILE A 560 26.45 -12.91 -18.68
N LYS A 561 27.24 -12.98 -17.60
CA LYS A 561 28.46 -13.80 -17.57
C LYS A 561 28.12 -15.29 -17.68
N PRO A 562 28.92 -16.05 -18.45
CA PRO A 562 28.78 -17.50 -18.48
C PRO A 562 29.28 -18.09 -17.15
N TYR A 563 28.51 -19.01 -16.59
CA TYR A 563 28.96 -19.92 -15.55
C TYR A 563 28.66 -21.36 -15.97
N ALA A 564 29.58 -22.25 -15.64
CA ALA A 564 29.42 -23.67 -15.85
C ALA A 564 28.97 -24.31 -14.55
N MET A 565 27.93 -25.14 -14.62
CA MET A 565 27.51 -26.01 -13.53
C MET A 565 27.09 -27.32 -14.18
N LEU A 566 27.77 -28.41 -13.86
CA LEU A 566 27.44 -29.71 -14.42
C LEU A 566 27.08 -30.66 -13.30
N ARG A 567 26.12 -31.53 -13.59
CA ARG A 567 25.80 -32.68 -12.75
C ARG A 567 26.13 -33.95 -13.51
N LEU A 568 26.81 -34.88 -12.85
CA LEU A 568 27.19 -36.17 -13.40
C LEU A 568 26.63 -37.28 -12.51
N GLN A 569 25.87 -38.20 -13.09
CA GLN A 569 25.27 -39.30 -12.35
C GLN A 569 25.41 -40.61 -13.13
N LEU A 570 25.75 -41.69 -12.42
CA LEU A 570 25.85 -43.02 -13.00
C LEU A 570 24.54 -43.80 -12.78
N GLU A 571 23.97 -44.34 -13.85
CA GLU A 571 22.71 -45.08 -13.84
C GLU A 571 22.84 -46.45 -14.54
N PRO A 572 22.76 -47.58 -13.82
CA PRO A 572 22.82 -47.72 -12.35
C PRO A 572 24.26 -47.66 -11.81
N GLU A 573 24.44 -47.29 -10.53
CA GLU A 573 25.74 -47.24 -9.85
C GLU A 573 26.49 -48.60 -9.85
N ARG A 574 25.72 -49.70 -9.79
CA ARG A 574 26.23 -51.07 -9.92
C ARG A 574 26.03 -51.60 -11.33
N VAL A 575 27.10 -51.63 -12.10
CA VAL A 575 27.11 -52.03 -13.51
C VAL A 575 27.44 -53.51 -13.63
N ARG A 576 26.70 -54.26 -14.47
CA ARG A 576 27.04 -55.67 -14.77
C ARG A 576 28.01 -55.76 -15.94
N ALA A 577 29.07 -56.57 -15.79
CA ALA A 577 30.11 -56.71 -16.80
C ALA A 577 29.55 -57.04 -18.21
N GLY A 578 29.84 -56.17 -19.18
CA GLY A 578 29.47 -56.30 -20.58
C GLY A 578 28.04 -55.88 -20.96
N ARG A 579 27.19 -55.52 -19.98
CA ARG A 579 25.87 -54.91 -20.24
C ARG A 579 26.04 -53.40 -20.46
N PRO A 580 25.19 -52.76 -21.29
CA PRO A 580 25.20 -51.31 -21.41
C PRO A 580 24.76 -50.67 -20.09
N ALA A 581 25.49 -49.65 -19.65
CA ALA A 581 25.13 -48.74 -18.57
C ALA A 581 25.14 -47.30 -19.10
N ARG A 582 24.51 -46.39 -18.37
CA ARG A 582 24.41 -44.98 -18.77
C ARG A 582 25.08 -44.10 -17.73
N VAL A 583 25.84 -43.11 -18.19
CA VAL A 583 26.18 -41.94 -17.39
C VAL A 583 25.36 -40.76 -17.89
N VAL A 584 24.61 -40.13 -17.00
CA VAL A 584 23.82 -38.93 -17.29
C VAL A 584 24.66 -37.72 -16.93
N ILE A 585 24.85 -36.84 -17.90
CA ILE A 585 25.49 -35.55 -17.71
C ILE A 585 24.44 -34.46 -18.00
N GLU A 586 24.31 -33.51 -17.09
CA GLU A 586 23.38 -32.39 -17.19
C GLU A 586 24.14 -31.07 -17.07
N ASN A 587 23.85 -30.15 -17.97
CA ASN A 587 24.37 -28.79 -17.91
C ASN A 587 23.37 -27.87 -17.20
N GLN A 588 23.60 -27.64 -15.91
CA GLN A 588 22.84 -26.68 -15.09
C GLN A 588 23.42 -25.26 -15.18
N GLY A 589 24.50 -25.06 -15.95
CA GLY A 589 25.04 -23.75 -16.28
C GLY A 589 24.15 -22.98 -17.23
N ASN A 590 24.51 -21.71 -17.46
CA ASN A 590 23.79 -20.82 -18.37
C ASN A 590 24.48 -20.64 -19.74
N SER A 591 25.52 -21.41 -20.03
CA SER A 591 26.21 -21.39 -21.32
C SER A 591 26.50 -22.83 -21.81
N PRO A 592 26.69 -23.02 -23.12
CA PRO A 592 27.10 -24.30 -23.66
C PRO A 592 28.43 -24.76 -23.05
N SER A 593 28.49 -26.01 -22.58
CA SER A 593 29.67 -26.59 -21.94
C SER A 593 30.14 -27.83 -22.69
N THR A 594 31.45 -27.90 -22.95
CA THR A 594 32.10 -29.07 -23.56
C THR A 594 32.90 -29.82 -22.50
N SER A 595 32.56 -31.09 -22.32
CA SER A 595 33.17 -31.96 -21.33
C SER A 595 33.79 -33.19 -21.98
N ARG A 596 35.01 -33.53 -21.55
CA ARG A 596 35.62 -34.82 -21.85
C ARG A 596 35.33 -35.76 -20.70
N ILE A 597 34.65 -36.85 -20.99
CA ILE A 597 34.38 -37.87 -20.00
C ILE A 597 35.47 -38.93 -20.14
N GLN A 598 35.96 -39.39 -18.99
CA GLN A 598 37.00 -40.41 -18.85
C GLN A 598 36.62 -41.41 -17.75
N TRP A 599 37.11 -42.63 -17.89
CA TRP A 599 36.83 -43.75 -17.01
C TRP A 599 38.14 -44.13 -16.34
N GLN A 600 38.14 -44.29 -15.02
CA GLN A 600 39.33 -44.63 -14.24
C GLN A 600 39.04 -45.79 -13.30
N ASP A 601 40.00 -46.68 -13.16
CA ASP A 601 39.96 -47.78 -12.20
C ASP A 601 41.34 -47.96 -11.56
N ARG A 602 41.40 -48.21 -10.25
CA ARG A 602 42.64 -48.10 -9.46
C ARG A 602 43.77 -49.07 -9.88
N GLY A 603 43.47 -50.11 -10.65
CA GLY A 603 44.44 -51.14 -11.07
C GLY A 603 44.54 -51.38 -12.57
N GLU A 604 43.91 -50.53 -13.40
CA GLU A 604 43.76 -50.75 -14.86
C GLU A 604 43.28 -52.18 -15.21
N GLU A 605 42.43 -52.76 -14.38
CA GLU A 605 41.87 -54.10 -14.53
C GLU A 605 40.66 -54.12 -15.46
N LEU A 606 40.07 -52.96 -15.76
CA LEU A 606 38.85 -52.80 -16.55
C LEU A 606 39.11 -52.27 -17.97
N SER A 607 38.21 -52.60 -18.88
CA SER A 607 38.15 -52.10 -20.25
C SER A 607 36.78 -51.46 -20.49
N PHE A 608 36.79 -50.22 -21.00
CA PHE A 608 35.59 -49.42 -21.24
C PHE A 608 35.40 -49.15 -22.74
N GLN A 609 34.16 -49.21 -23.20
CA GLN A 609 33.76 -48.91 -24.58
C GLN A 609 32.58 -47.93 -24.60
N PRO A 610 32.74 -46.71 -25.17
CA PRO A 610 34.02 -46.11 -25.61
C PRO A 610 34.96 -45.85 -24.41
N SER A 611 36.27 -45.71 -24.65
CA SER A 611 37.26 -45.43 -23.59
C SER A 611 37.30 -43.97 -23.15
N GLN A 612 36.85 -43.07 -24.02
CA GLN A 612 36.63 -41.65 -23.75
C GLN A 612 35.58 -41.12 -24.71
N ILE A 613 34.90 -40.04 -24.33
CA ILE A 613 33.93 -39.35 -25.18
C ILE A 613 33.96 -37.86 -24.87
N GLN A 614 33.80 -37.04 -25.91
CA GLN A 614 33.63 -35.61 -25.78
C GLN A 614 32.17 -35.27 -26.08
N VAL A 615 31.54 -34.51 -25.18
CA VAL A 615 30.14 -34.12 -25.31
C VAL A 615 30.02 -32.61 -25.08
N THR A 616 29.29 -31.96 -25.98
CA THR A 616 28.93 -30.53 -25.86
C THR A 616 27.45 -30.45 -25.55
N LEU A 617 27.10 -29.90 -24.40
CA LEU A 617 25.73 -29.72 -23.96
C LEU A 617 25.35 -28.25 -23.99
N PRO A 618 24.22 -27.88 -24.62
CA PRO A 618 23.59 -26.59 -24.41
C PRO A 618 23.20 -26.41 -22.94
N GLU A 619 23.03 -25.17 -22.51
CA GLU A 619 22.52 -24.81 -21.18
C GLU A 619 21.15 -25.47 -20.90
N GLY A 620 20.96 -25.98 -19.69
CA GLY A 620 19.73 -26.63 -19.23
C GLY A 620 19.45 -28.01 -19.81
N GLN A 621 20.33 -28.57 -20.66
CA GLN A 621 20.12 -29.88 -21.27
C GLN A 621 20.84 -31.01 -20.53
N LYS A 622 20.21 -32.19 -20.58
CA LYS A 622 20.76 -33.46 -20.09
C LYS A 622 20.96 -34.47 -21.21
N GLN A 623 22.04 -35.24 -21.14
CA GLN A 623 22.33 -36.31 -22.08
C GLN A 623 22.79 -37.57 -21.36
N GLY A 624 22.19 -38.70 -21.74
CA GLY A 624 22.61 -40.02 -21.31
C GLY A 624 23.61 -40.64 -22.28
N ILE A 625 24.80 -40.98 -21.79
CA ILE A 625 25.88 -41.57 -22.56
C ILE A 625 25.98 -43.05 -22.21
N ILE A 626 25.86 -43.91 -23.22
CA ILE A 626 25.91 -45.36 -23.05
C ILE A 626 27.36 -45.83 -23.10
N PHE A 627 27.78 -46.62 -22.12
CA PHE A 627 29.07 -47.29 -22.10
C PHE A 627 28.96 -48.77 -21.70
N ARG A 628 30.00 -49.55 -21.98
CA ARG A 628 30.14 -50.93 -21.52
C ARG A 628 31.49 -51.11 -20.83
N ALA A 629 31.49 -51.75 -19.67
CA ALA A 629 32.69 -52.08 -18.91
C ALA A 629 32.89 -53.60 -18.80
N ARG A 630 34.12 -54.07 -18.95
CA ARG A 630 34.49 -55.49 -18.81
C ARG A 630 35.87 -55.64 -18.14
N PRO A 631 36.09 -56.64 -17.27
CA PRO A 631 37.42 -56.91 -16.74
C PRO A 631 38.35 -57.45 -17.85
N LYS A 632 39.60 -56.97 -17.90
CA LYS A 632 40.67 -57.43 -18.82
C LYS A 632 41.07 -58.88 -18.56
N LYS A 633 41.02 -59.33 -17.30
CA LYS A 633 41.23 -60.72 -16.88
C LYS A 633 40.01 -61.21 -16.12
N ARG A 634 39.38 -62.31 -16.57
CA ARG A 634 38.25 -62.94 -15.88
C ARG A 634 38.75 -64.13 -15.06
N ARG A 635 38.27 -64.25 -13.82
CA ARG A 635 38.51 -65.42 -12.99
C ARG A 635 37.78 -66.64 -13.59
N LEU A 636 38.50 -67.75 -13.73
CA LEU A 636 37.97 -68.99 -14.31
C LEU A 636 36.89 -69.64 -13.42
N VAL A 637 37.07 -69.59 -12.09
CA VAL A 637 36.17 -70.21 -11.10
C VAL A 637 36.02 -69.29 -9.88
N GLY A 638 34.78 -69.01 -9.44
CA GLY A 638 34.53 -68.22 -8.22
C GLY A 638 33.14 -67.55 -8.15
N GLY A 639 32.97 -66.67 -7.16
CA GLY A 639 31.79 -65.80 -7.01
C GLY A 639 31.85 -64.54 -7.86
N VAL A 640 30.87 -63.65 -7.71
CA VAL A 640 30.87 -62.32 -8.35
C VAL A 640 32.01 -61.48 -7.78
N GLN A 641 32.89 -60.97 -8.64
CA GLN A 641 33.91 -60.01 -8.26
C GLN A 641 33.41 -58.59 -8.48
N SER A 642 33.71 -57.72 -7.53
CA SER A 642 33.46 -56.29 -7.61
C SER A 642 34.75 -55.58 -8.01
N HIS A 643 34.65 -54.69 -9.00
CA HIS A 643 35.74 -53.78 -9.38
C HIS A 643 35.23 -52.34 -9.28
N PRO A 644 35.72 -51.52 -8.34
CA PRO A 644 35.34 -50.12 -8.25
C PRO A 644 35.94 -49.34 -9.42
N PHE A 645 35.15 -48.44 -10.00
CA PHE A 645 35.61 -47.49 -11.02
C PHE A 645 35.02 -46.11 -10.74
N SER A 646 35.63 -45.08 -11.31
CA SER A 646 35.09 -43.73 -11.31
C SER A 646 34.92 -43.25 -12.75
N VAL A 647 33.84 -42.52 -13.00
CA VAL A 647 33.66 -41.74 -14.22
C VAL A 647 33.92 -40.28 -13.89
N SER A 648 34.81 -39.64 -14.63
CA SER A 648 35.15 -38.23 -14.45
C SER A 648 34.74 -37.42 -15.68
N ALA A 649 34.06 -36.31 -15.48
CA ALA A 649 33.80 -35.30 -16.51
C ALA A 649 34.72 -34.11 -16.27
N THR A 650 35.66 -33.88 -17.18
CA THR A 650 36.60 -32.76 -17.12
C THR A 650 36.18 -31.70 -18.13
N GLN A 651 35.93 -30.48 -17.66
CA GLN A 651 35.69 -29.32 -18.50
C GLN A 651 37.02 -28.73 -19.00
N GLU A 652 37.00 -27.97 -20.11
CA GLU A 652 38.21 -27.33 -20.64
C GLU A 652 38.85 -26.28 -19.69
N ARG A 653 38.08 -25.73 -18.73
CA ARG A 653 38.54 -24.75 -17.73
C ARG A 653 37.82 -24.90 -16.38
N GLY A 654 37.79 -26.10 -15.79
CA GLY A 654 37.09 -26.33 -14.52
C GLY A 654 37.56 -27.57 -13.76
N GLU A 655 37.05 -27.73 -12.55
CA GLU A 655 37.30 -28.90 -11.70
C GLU A 655 36.71 -30.18 -12.32
N ALA A 656 37.36 -31.31 -12.08
CA ALA A 656 36.88 -32.60 -12.55
C ALA A 656 35.76 -33.11 -11.64
N LEU A 657 34.56 -33.23 -12.18
CA LEU A 657 33.44 -33.88 -11.49
C LEU A 657 33.62 -35.39 -11.60
N SER A 658 33.42 -36.11 -10.50
CA SER A 658 33.53 -37.57 -10.50
C SER A 658 32.31 -38.23 -9.88
N SER A 659 31.89 -39.34 -10.47
CA SER A 659 30.88 -40.24 -9.91
C SER A 659 31.50 -41.62 -9.79
N ASN A 660 31.29 -42.26 -8.64
CA ASN A 660 31.81 -43.61 -8.39
C ASN A 660 30.80 -44.65 -8.86
N GLY A 661 31.31 -45.82 -9.25
CA GLY A 661 30.53 -46.96 -9.68
C GLY A 661 31.23 -48.27 -9.35
N GLU A 662 30.46 -49.35 -9.41
CA GLU A 662 30.92 -50.69 -9.07
C GLU A 662 30.61 -51.65 -10.22
N LEU A 663 31.64 -52.26 -10.81
CA LEU A 663 31.47 -53.28 -11.85
C LEU A 663 31.37 -54.66 -11.22
N LEU A 664 30.21 -55.30 -11.38
CA LEU A 664 29.96 -56.67 -10.98
C LEU A 664 30.29 -57.64 -12.13
N ALA A 665 31.38 -58.39 -11.97
CA ALA A 665 31.86 -59.38 -12.92
C ALA A 665 31.68 -60.80 -12.36
N PRO A 666 30.71 -61.59 -12.86
CA PRO A 666 30.64 -63.01 -12.51
C PRO A 666 31.84 -63.78 -13.10
N ALA A 667 32.31 -64.81 -12.38
CA ALA A 667 33.32 -65.73 -12.87
C ALA A 667 32.85 -66.48 -14.14
N LEU A 668 33.79 -66.97 -14.94
CA LEU A 668 33.49 -67.73 -16.17
C LEU A 668 32.69 -69.01 -15.85
N ILE A 669 32.99 -69.61 -14.71
CA ILE A 669 32.32 -70.76 -14.15
C ILE A 669 31.91 -70.39 -12.71
N VAL A 670 30.60 -70.39 -12.43
CA VAL A 670 30.07 -70.05 -11.10
C VAL A 670 30.66 -71.02 -10.07
N GLY A 671 31.10 -70.54 -8.91
CA GLY A 671 31.88 -71.32 -7.94
C GLY A 671 31.26 -72.66 -7.49
N TRP A 672 29.94 -72.86 -7.63
CA TRP A 672 29.27 -74.14 -7.37
C TRP A 672 29.34 -75.13 -8.54
N VAL A 673 29.61 -74.68 -9.77
CA VAL A 673 29.64 -75.55 -10.97
C VAL A 673 30.82 -76.52 -10.92
N PRO A 674 32.06 -76.16 -10.52
CA PRO A 674 33.13 -77.14 -10.38
C PRO A 674 32.85 -78.17 -9.29
N PRO A 675 32.40 -77.84 -8.06
CA PRO A 675 32.00 -78.86 -7.10
C PRO A 675 30.73 -79.61 -7.52
N LEU A 676 29.82 -79.05 -8.33
CA LEU A 676 28.69 -79.81 -8.91
C LEU A 676 29.16 -80.76 -10.02
N VAL A 677 30.06 -80.35 -10.91
CA VAL A 677 30.64 -81.22 -11.94
C VAL A 677 31.53 -82.28 -11.29
N ILE A 678 32.28 -81.93 -10.24
CA ILE A 678 33.04 -82.86 -9.41
C ILE A 678 32.08 -83.74 -8.59
N ALA A 679 30.94 -83.24 -8.09
CA ALA A 679 29.95 -84.05 -7.38
C ALA A 679 29.14 -84.92 -8.35
N LEU A 680 28.94 -84.53 -9.60
CA LEU A 680 28.29 -85.32 -10.64
C LEU A 680 29.26 -86.38 -11.18
N ALA A 681 30.54 -86.02 -11.37
CA ALA A 681 31.61 -86.96 -11.65
C ALA A 681 31.85 -87.88 -10.46
N ALA A 682 31.78 -87.37 -9.23
CA ALA A 682 31.83 -88.16 -8.02
C ALA A 682 30.57 -88.99 -7.89
N VAL A 683 29.36 -88.57 -8.24
CA VAL A 683 28.15 -89.42 -8.27
C VAL A 683 28.21 -90.43 -9.41
N LEU A 684 28.95 -90.17 -10.49
CA LEU A 684 29.27 -91.18 -11.50
C LEU A 684 30.34 -92.18 -10.99
N CYS A 685 31.33 -91.73 -10.21
CA CYS A 685 32.35 -92.58 -9.58
C CYS A 685 31.85 -93.32 -8.33
N ILE A 686 30.97 -92.68 -7.56
CA ILE A 686 30.31 -93.10 -6.31
C ILE A 686 29.03 -93.86 -6.67
N GLY A 687 28.37 -93.59 -7.80
CA GLY A 687 27.42 -94.52 -8.41
C GLY A 687 28.11 -95.81 -8.85
N GLY A 688 29.41 -95.75 -9.17
CA GLY A 688 30.29 -96.91 -9.31
C GLY A 688 30.83 -97.50 -7.99
N PHE A 689 30.69 -96.81 -6.85
CA PHE A 689 31.30 -97.21 -5.56
C PHE A 689 30.27 -97.40 -4.42
N LEU A 690 29.01 -97.01 -4.60
CA LEU A 690 27.85 -97.29 -3.73
C LEU A 690 27.12 -98.56 -4.18
N ILE A 691 27.91 -99.53 -4.64
CA ILE A 691 27.66 -100.95 -4.39
C ILE A 691 28.63 -101.32 -3.26
N GLY A 692 28.40 -100.80 -2.04
CA GLY A 692 29.34 -100.98 -0.94
C GLY A 692 29.02 -100.17 0.31
N SER A 693 28.01 -100.64 1.07
CA SER A 693 27.91 -100.56 2.55
C SER A 693 28.26 -99.23 3.26
N ALA A 694 27.32 -98.38 3.70
CA ALA A 694 26.37 -98.53 4.82
C ALA A 694 26.98 -98.47 6.26
N ILE A 695 26.33 -97.61 7.07
CA ILE A 695 26.04 -97.63 8.53
C ILE A 695 26.99 -96.94 9.57
N ILE A 696 26.35 -96.14 10.48
CA ILE A 696 26.66 -95.73 11.89
C ILE A 696 27.53 -94.44 12.06
N GLY A 697 27.26 -93.42 12.89
CA GLY A 697 26.23 -93.08 13.89
C GLY A 697 26.73 -91.98 14.88
N GLY A 698 25.81 -91.24 15.54
CA GLY A 698 26.00 -90.48 16.82
C GLY A 698 26.43 -89.00 16.72
N ARG A 699 25.57 -87.99 16.98
CA ARG A 699 25.08 -87.40 18.27
C ARG A 699 26.10 -86.50 19.03
N ASN A 700 25.79 -85.20 19.18
CA ASN A 700 25.46 -84.52 20.46
C ASN A 700 25.34 -82.99 20.34
N ALA A 701 24.53 -82.41 21.26
CA ALA A 701 24.09 -81.02 21.35
C ALA A 701 24.50 -80.36 22.69
N THR A 702 24.30 -79.03 22.77
CA THR A 702 24.12 -78.14 23.96
C THR A 702 25.34 -77.93 24.88
N ALA A 703 25.59 -76.82 25.59
CA ALA A 703 24.82 -75.66 26.11
C ALA A 703 25.81 -74.43 26.22
N THR A 704 25.53 -73.21 26.72
CA THR A 704 24.65 -72.74 27.81
C THR A 704 24.60 -71.19 27.77
N ALA A 705 23.48 -70.62 28.18
CA ALA A 705 23.31 -69.23 28.58
C ALA A 705 23.46 -69.10 30.11
N GLU A 706 24.09 -68.04 30.60
CA GLU A 706 23.73 -67.33 31.84
C GLU A 706 24.60 -66.08 32.01
N ALA A 707 23.99 -64.90 31.96
CA ALA A 707 24.47 -63.67 32.56
C ALA A 707 23.27 -62.71 32.73
N THR A 708 22.43 -63.03 33.72
CA THR A 708 21.34 -62.18 34.20
C THR A 708 21.83 -61.36 35.40
N ARG A 709 21.74 -60.03 35.28
CA ARG A 709 21.36 -59.02 36.31
C ARG A 709 22.04 -57.68 36.02
N ILE A 710 21.32 -56.77 35.37
CA ILE A 710 21.28 -55.28 35.40
C ILE A 710 20.53 -54.88 34.10
N ALA A 711 19.24 -55.24 33.96
CA ALA A 711 18.52 -55.05 32.69
C ALA A 711 17.07 -54.57 32.86
N GLY A 712 16.73 -54.05 34.03
CA GLY A 712 15.37 -53.55 34.30
C GLY A 712 15.34 -52.54 35.44
N ILE A 713 16.44 -51.81 35.62
CA ILE A 713 16.38 -50.55 36.34
C ILE A 713 15.95 -49.54 35.29
N ASP A 714 14.89 -48.82 35.62
CA ASP A 714 14.25 -47.74 34.88
C ASP A 714 14.09 -46.67 35.95
N THR A 715 15.01 -45.71 35.94
CA THR A 715 15.27 -44.79 37.05
C THR A 715 14.31 -43.60 37.06
N ASP A 716 13.83 -43.15 35.90
CA ASP A 716 12.85 -42.07 35.76
C ASP A 716 11.41 -42.55 35.49
N GLY A 717 11.24 -43.85 35.23
CA GLY A 717 9.94 -44.51 35.21
C GLY A 717 9.19 -44.32 33.89
N ASP A 718 9.89 -44.01 32.81
CA ASP A 718 9.32 -43.85 31.46
C ASP A 718 9.09 -45.20 30.76
N SER A 719 9.49 -46.31 31.38
CA SER A 719 9.43 -47.68 30.84
C SER A 719 10.47 -48.02 29.75
N ILE A 720 11.52 -47.21 29.60
CA ILE A 720 12.78 -47.56 28.95
C ILE A 720 13.82 -47.88 30.06
N PRO A 721 14.51 -49.04 30.01
CA PRO A 721 15.56 -49.32 31.00
C PRO A 721 16.79 -48.41 30.83
N ASP A 722 17.44 -47.99 31.92
CA ASP A 722 18.68 -47.16 31.96
C ASP A 722 19.76 -47.56 30.94
N ARG A 723 19.91 -48.87 30.72
CA ARG A 723 20.89 -49.39 29.77
C ARG A 723 20.52 -49.02 28.32
N ARG A 724 19.23 -49.08 27.99
CA ARG A 724 18.70 -48.78 26.67
C ARG A 724 18.73 -47.27 26.42
N GLU A 725 18.43 -46.45 27.43
CA GLU A 725 18.55 -45.00 27.36
C GLU A 725 19.99 -44.57 27.04
N LEU A 726 20.98 -45.16 27.73
CA LEU A 726 22.40 -44.92 27.44
C LEU A 726 22.83 -45.35 26.02
N GLU A 727 22.20 -46.38 25.45
CA GLU A 727 22.45 -46.81 24.07
C GLU A 727 21.83 -45.85 23.04
N LEU A 728 20.75 -45.16 23.40
CA LEU A 728 20.03 -44.19 22.57
C LEU A 728 20.53 -42.75 22.76
N GLY A 729 21.34 -42.48 23.80
CA GLY A 729 21.85 -41.13 24.11
C GLY A 729 20.90 -40.32 25.01
N LEU A 730 19.95 -40.98 25.64
CA LEU A 730 18.88 -40.42 26.45
C LEU A 730 19.27 -40.32 27.95
N SER A 731 18.51 -39.53 28.70
CA SER A 731 18.79 -39.24 30.11
C SER A 731 18.11 -40.23 31.05
N SER A 732 18.90 -41.15 31.64
CA SER A 732 18.42 -42.16 32.59
C SER A 732 17.91 -41.65 33.97
N ILE A 733 17.52 -40.40 34.07
CA ILE A 733 16.96 -39.76 35.27
C ILE A 733 15.89 -38.72 34.90
N ASN A 734 15.65 -38.51 33.61
CA ASN A 734 14.72 -37.53 33.10
C ASN A 734 13.99 -38.14 31.91
N LYS A 735 12.74 -38.53 32.16
CA LYS A 735 11.83 -39.19 31.22
C LYS A 735 11.50 -38.40 29.94
N ASP A 736 12.03 -37.20 29.76
CA ASP A 736 11.78 -36.26 28.67
C ASP A 736 13.12 -35.53 28.43
N THR A 737 13.96 -36.13 27.58
CA THR A 737 15.37 -35.81 27.45
C THR A 737 15.61 -34.44 26.84
N ASP A 738 14.80 -34.03 25.87
CA ASP A 738 14.94 -32.75 25.16
C ASP A 738 13.97 -31.65 25.65
N GLY A 739 12.98 -32.00 26.48
CA GLY A 739 12.15 -31.06 27.24
C GLY A 739 11.01 -30.46 26.42
N ASP A 740 10.54 -31.17 25.40
CA ASP A 740 9.52 -30.72 24.45
C ASP A 740 8.08 -30.99 24.93
N GLY A 741 7.94 -31.86 25.94
CA GLY A 741 6.68 -32.25 26.57
C GLY A 741 6.19 -33.66 26.25
N LEU A 742 6.89 -34.43 25.42
CA LEU A 742 6.71 -35.87 25.22
C LEU A 742 7.67 -36.64 26.12
N ASP A 743 7.32 -37.88 26.50
CA ASP A 743 8.30 -38.74 27.16
C ASP A 743 9.16 -39.52 26.16
N ASP A 744 10.41 -39.81 26.54
CA ASP A 744 11.40 -40.49 25.71
C ASP A 744 10.84 -41.80 25.11
N LYS A 745 9.94 -42.46 25.83
CA LYS A 745 9.24 -43.65 25.38
C LYS A 745 8.22 -43.37 24.28
N GLU A 746 7.38 -42.37 24.44
CA GLU A 746 6.40 -41.91 23.47
C GLU A 746 7.06 -41.57 22.13
N GLU A 747 8.26 -41.00 22.17
CA GLU A 747 9.02 -40.61 20.99
C GLU A 747 9.82 -41.78 20.39
N VAL A 748 10.44 -42.63 21.21
CA VAL A 748 11.11 -43.86 20.72
C VAL A 748 10.12 -44.82 20.03
N ASP A 749 8.88 -44.88 20.53
CA ASP A 749 7.80 -45.65 19.91
C ASP A 749 7.07 -44.85 18.80
N GLY A 750 7.33 -43.53 18.72
CA GLY A 750 6.73 -42.55 17.82
C GLY A 750 7.61 -42.17 16.61
N PRO A 751 7.18 -41.15 15.84
CA PRO A 751 7.89 -40.71 14.63
C PRO A 751 8.93 -39.59 14.87
N THR A 752 8.98 -39.01 16.07
CA THR A 752 9.83 -37.89 16.50
C THR A 752 11.16 -38.36 17.09
N ASP A 753 12.14 -37.47 17.24
CA ASP A 753 13.47 -37.79 17.78
C ASP A 753 13.60 -37.30 19.24
N PRO A 754 13.71 -38.19 20.25
CA PRO A 754 13.76 -37.82 21.68
C PRO A 754 15.02 -37.07 22.13
N THR A 755 15.82 -36.58 21.20
CA THR A 755 16.97 -35.70 21.44
C THR A 755 16.86 -34.37 20.70
N ASN A 756 15.76 -34.15 19.99
CA ASN A 756 15.52 -32.99 19.16
C ASN A 756 14.09 -32.47 19.40
N PRO A 757 13.92 -31.37 20.14
CA PRO A 757 12.61 -30.93 20.63
C PRO A 757 11.72 -30.27 19.55
N ASP A 758 12.15 -30.28 18.29
CA ASP A 758 11.51 -29.65 17.12
C ASP A 758 12.01 -30.40 15.85
N SER A 759 11.28 -31.44 15.46
CA SER A 759 11.67 -32.45 14.46
C SER A 759 11.66 -31.94 13.03
N ASP A 760 10.79 -30.99 12.69
CA ASP A 760 10.71 -30.40 11.35
C ASP A 760 11.38 -29.02 11.24
N GLY A 761 11.71 -28.40 12.37
CA GLY A 761 12.49 -27.17 12.48
C GLY A 761 11.70 -25.90 12.22
N ASP A 762 10.38 -25.91 12.41
CA ASP A 762 9.49 -24.79 12.14
C ASP A 762 9.33 -23.81 13.33
N GLY A 763 9.83 -24.20 14.51
CA GLY A 763 9.80 -23.40 15.73
C GLY A 763 8.61 -23.69 16.66
N LEU A 764 7.76 -24.66 16.34
CA LEU A 764 6.86 -25.32 17.27
C LEU A 764 7.54 -26.60 17.82
N LEU A 765 7.26 -26.97 19.07
CA LEU A 765 7.87 -28.16 19.67
C LEU A 765 7.01 -29.39 19.38
N ASP A 766 7.59 -30.58 19.16
CA ASP A 766 6.84 -31.77 18.76
C ASP A 766 5.69 -32.10 19.74
N GLY A 767 5.96 -31.98 21.04
CA GLY A 767 4.93 -32.10 22.08
C GLY A 767 3.84 -31.04 22.03
N ALA A 768 4.14 -29.81 21.59
CA ALA A 768 3.14 -28.77 21.38
C ALA A 768 2.30 -29.03 20.12
N GLU A 769 2.91 -29.57 19.07
CA GLU A 769 2.25 -29.93 17.82
C GLU A 769 1.23 -31.06 18.00
N ILE A 770 1.64 -32.15 18.69
CA ILE A 770 0.71 -33.25 19.03
C ILE A 770 -0.47 -32.73 19.87
N ASN A 771 -0.24 -31.77 20.76
CA ASN A 771 -1.30 -31.16 21.56
C ASN A 771 -2.22 -30.23 20.74
N ASN A 772 -1.69 -29.56 19.72
CA ASN A 772 -2.46 -28.72 18.79
C ASN A 772 -3.12 -29.53 17.65
N GLY A 773 -2.75 -30.80 17.48
CA GLY A 773 -3.28 -31.69 16.45
C GLY A 773 -2.61 -31.55 15.08
N THR A 774 -1.42 -30.96 15.03
CA THR A 774 -0.56 -30.83 13.85
C THR A 774 0.40 -32.03 13.73
N ASP A 775 1.13 -32.14 12.61
CA ASP A 775 2.07 -33.25 12.35
C ASP A 775 3.53 -32.80 12.57
N PRO A 776 4.22 -33.28 13.62
CA PRO A 776 5.59 -32.86 13.99
C PRO A 776 6.71 -33.10 12.96
N LEU A 777 6.38 -33.71 11.83
CA LEU A 777 7.29 -33.93 10.70
C LEU A 777 6.94 -33.07 9.49
N ASN A 778 5.98 -32.15 9.63
CA ASN A 778 5.43 -31.37 8.56
C ASN A 778 5.20 -29.92 8.95
N VAL A 779 6.16 -29.10 8.50
CA VAL A 779 6.24 -27.64 8.72
C VAL A 779 4.95 -26.87 8.46
N ASP A 780 4.03 -27.37 7.62
CA ASP A 780 2.78 -26.69 7.24
C ASP A 780 1.65 -27.74 7.18
N SER A 781 0.92 -27.88 8.30
CA SER A 781 -0.07 -28.94 8.51
C SER A 781 -1.38 -28.72 7.75
N ASP A 782 -1.76 -27.48 7.45
CA ASP A 782 -3.01 -27.16 6.76
C ASP A 782 -2.83 -26.78 5.27
N GLY A 783 -1.58 -26.64 4.84
CA GLY A 783 -1.17 -26.46 3.45
C GLY A 783 -1.40 -25.05 2.91
N ASP A 784 -1.54 -24.06 3.80
CA ASP A 784 -1.76 -22.67 3.44
C ASP A 784 -0.46 -21.89 3.15
N THR A 785 0.72 -22.50 3.35
CA THR A 785 2.09 -21.97 3.21
C THR A 785 2.67 -21.17 4.37
N LEU A 786 1.92 -20.96 5.45
CA LEU A 786 2.48 -20.60 6.76
C LEU A 786 2.99 -21.86 7.45
N SER A 787 3.94 -21.69 8.37
CA SER A 787 4.35 -22.81 9.22
C SER A 787 3.50 -22.86 10.49
N ASP A 788 3.29 -24.07 11.02
CA ASP A 788 2.49 -24.28 12.22
C ASP A 788 3.03 -23.43 13.40
N GLY A 789 4.36 -23.33 13.50
CA GLY A 789 5.07 -22.47 14.44
C GLY A 789 4.87 -20.97 14.20
N GLU A 790 4.77 -20.49 12.95
CA GLU A 790 4.50 -19.08 12.63
C GLU A 790 3.04 -18.71 13.01
N GLU A 791 2.11 -19.61 12.74
CA GLU A 791 0.69 -19.44 13.06
C GLU A 791 0.44 -19.39 14.56
N VAL A 792 0.98 -20.35 15.31
CA VAL A 792 0.76 -20.43 16.77
C VAL A 792 1.51 -19.33 17.51
N ASN A 793 2.79 -19.08 17.16
CA ASN A 793 3.64 -18.19 17.95
C ASN A 793 3.58 -16.71 17.51
N THR A 794 3.24 -16.42 16.25
CA THR A 794 3.30 -15.07 15.68
C THR A 794 1.92 -14.52 15.31
N LEU A 795 1.13 -15.29 14.58
CA LEU A 795 -0.17 -14.84 14.05
C LEU A 795 -1.34 -15.11 14.99
N TYR A 796 -1.17 -16.05 15.94
CA TYR A 796 -2.22 -16.55 16.83
C TYR A 796 -3.43 -17.13 16.07
N THR A 797 -3.16 -17.77 14.93
CA THR A 797 -4.13 -18.45 14.06
C THR A 797 -4.10 -19.97 14.28
N SER A 798 -4.96 -20.71 13.59
CA SER A 798 -5.16 -22.14 13.78
C SER A 798 -4.34 -22.94 12.75
N PRO A 799 -3.27 -23.67 13.16
CA PRO A 799 -2.35 -24.36 12.24
C PRO A 799 -2.90 -25.63 11.56
N ILE A 800 -4.20 -25.85 11.69
CA ILE A 800 -4.94 -26.97 11.09
C ILE A 800 -6.11 -26.47 10.25
N ASN A 801 -6.23 -25.16 10.08
CA ASN A 801 -7.35 -24.54 9.40
C ASN A 801 -6.84 -23.36 8.56
N PRO A 802 -6.76 -23.52 7.23
CA PRO A 802 -6.07 -22.56 6.37
C PRO A 802 -6.79 -21.21 6.25
N ASP A 803 -7.99 -21.06 6.85
CA ASP A 803 -8.81 -19.85 6.94
C ASP A 803 -9.39 -19.80 8.36
N THR A 804 -8.62 -19.24 9.31
CA THR A 804 -8.92 -19.35 10.75
C THR A 804 -10.24 -18.69 11.14
N ASP A 805 -10.61 -17.58 10.50
CA ASP A 805 -11.83 -16.84 10.82
C ASP A 805 -13.00 -17.08 9.85
N GLY A 806 -12.78 -17.87 8.80
CA GLY A 806 -13.81 -18.33 7.88
C GLY A 806 -14.33 -17.22 6.95
N ASP A 807 -13.52 -16.19 6.68
CA ASP A 807 -13.88 -15.07 5.82
C ASP A 807 -13.69 -15.35 4.32
N GLY A 808 -13.06 -16.49 3.99
CA GLY A 808 -12.81 -16.96 2.63
C GLY A 808 -11.45 -16.57 2.05
N LEU A 809 -10.58 -15.95 2.84
CA LEU A 809 -9.15 -15.78 2.56
C LEU A 809 -8.34 -16.74 3.43
N ASN A 810 -7.25 -17.28 2.86
CA ASN A 810 -6.34 -18.06 3.68
C ASN A 810 -5.51 -17.15 4.60
N ASP A 811 -5.09 -17.63 5.76
CA ASP A 811 -4.38 -16.84 6.77
C ASP A 811 -3.08 -16.22 6.23
N ASN A 812 -2.41 -16.90 5.29
CA ASN A 812 -1.21 -16.40 4.62
C ASN A 812 -1.42 -15.16 3.71
N VAL A 813 -2.66 -14.90 3.28
CA VAL A 813 -3.04 -13.79 2.39
C VAL A 813 -4.05 -12.84 3.01
N ASP A 814 -4.64 -13.19 4.14
CA ASP A 814 -5.53 -12.34 4.90
C ASP A 814 -4.72 -11.19 5.56
N PRO A 815 -5.09 -9.92 5.36
CA PRO A 815 -4.51 -8.80 6.09
C PRO A 815 -4.88 -8.75 7.59
N SER A 816 -5.84 -9.55 8.08
CA SER A 816 -6.29 -9.59 9.48
C SER A 816 -6.66 -11.01 9.97
N PRO A 817 -5.76 -12.00 9.82
CA PRO A 817 -6.05 -13.41 10.07
C PRO A 817 -6.47 -13.65 11.52
N GLY A 818 -7.56 -14.41 11.70
CA GLY A 818 -8.16 -14.70 13.02
C GLY A 818 -9.13 -13.64 13.55
N GLN A 819 -9.56 -12.68 12.72
CA GLN A 819 -10.44 -11.59 13.13
C GLN A 819 -11.72 -11.56 12.28
N LEU A 820 -12.70 -12.40 12.65
CA LEU A 820 -14.04 -12.48 12.03
C LEU A 820 -14.53 -11.11 11.52
N PRO A 821 -15.04 -11.01 10.27
CA PRO A 821 -15.61 -9.77 9.78
C PRO A 821 -16.68 -9.32 10.78
N THR A 822 -16.64 -8.03 11.13
CA THR A 822 -17.63 -7.44 12.05
C THR A 822 -19.02 -7.62 11.45
N VAL A 823 -19.70 -8.71 11.83
CA VAL A 823 -21.09 -8.96 11.49
C VAL A 823 -21.88 -7.88 12.20
N THR A 824 -22.39 -6.94 11.41
CA THR A 824 -23.42 -6.01 11.88
C THR A 824 -24.66 -6.83 12.17
N VAL A 825 -24.83 -7.24 13.43
CA VAL A 825 -26.02 -7.95 13.90
C VAL A 825 -27.22 -7.01 13.74
N PRO A 826 -28.25 -7.36 12.94
CA PRO A 826 -29.49 -6.61 12.97
C PRO A 826 -30.18 -6.84 14.32
N PRO A 827 -30.83 -5.83 14.91
CA PRO A 827 -31.38 -5.96 16.25
C PRO A 827 -32.45 -7.06 16.31
N THR A 828 -32.30 -7.95 17.29
CA THR A 828 -33.22 -8.99 17.70
C THR A 828 -34.63 -8.44 17.93
N GLU A 829 -35.60 -8.94 17.16
CA GLU A 829 -37.03 -8.75 17.43
C GLU A 829 -37.40 -9.46 18.74
N THR A 830 -37.97 -8.71 19.67
CA THR A 830 -38.72 -9.25 20.80
C THR A 830 -40.21 -9.11 20.52
N ALA A 831 -40.87 -10.26 20.48
CA ALA A 831 -42.28 -10.54 20.76
C ALA A 831 -43.38 -9.83 19.93
N THR A 832 -44.04 -10.66 19.11
CA THR A 832 -45.36 -10.50 18.51
C THR A 832 -46.46 -10.16 19.54
N PRO A 833 -47.49 -9.40 19.13
CA PRO A 833 -48.84 -9.88 19.41
C PRO A 833 -49.75 -9.87 18.16
N THR A 834 -50.30 -11.06 17.91
CA THR A 834 -51.68 -11.40 17.52
C THR A 834 -52.45 -10.55 16.51
N GLU A 835 -52.90 -11.24 15.45
CA GLU A 835 -53.84 -10.84 14.38
C GLU A 835 -55.10 -10.09 14.86
N THR A 836 -55.54 -9.07 14.10
CA THR A 836 -56.98 -8.86 13.76
C THR A 836 -57.13 -8.02 12.47
N THR A 837 -58.17 -8.37 11.69
CA THR A 837 -58.61 -8.01 10.30
C THR A 837 -58.79 -6.53 9.88
N PRO A 838 -58.92 -6.23 8.55
CA PRO A 838 -58.88 -4.88 7.93
C PRO A 838 -60.27 -4.20 7.86
N PRO A 839 -60.40 -2.85 7.65
CA PRO A 839 -60.52 -2.31 6.27
C PRO A 839 -60.15 -0.81 6.03
N THR A 840 -60.12 -0.43 4.73
CA THR A 840 -60.51 0.88 4.14
C THR A 840 -59.44 1.96 3.85
N VAL A 841 -58.94 1.91 2.62
CA VAL A 841 -58.67 2.98 1.61
C VAL A 841 -58.55 4.45 2.07
N ALA A 842 -57.39 5.05 1.76
CA ALA A 842 -57.22 6.45 1.32
C ALA A 842 -56.03 6.53 0.33
N PRO A 843 -55.99 7.49 -0.62
CA PRO A 843 -55.32 7.31 -1.91
C PRO A 843 -53.80 7.41 -1.82
N SER A 844 -53.12 6.44 -2.43
CA SER A 844 -51.67 6.47 -2.64
C SER A 844 -51.30 7.61 -3.60
N VAL A 845 -50.52 8.56 -3.10
CA VAL A 845 -49.71 9.43 -3.95
C VAL A 845 -48.61 8.55 -4.55
N THR A 846 -48.62 8.39 -5.87
CA THR A 846 -47.60 7.67 -6.62
C THR A 846 -46.27 8.39 -6.47
N VAL A 847 -45.41 7.91 -5.56
CA VAL A 847 -43.98 8.23 -5.60
C VAL A 847 -43.39 7.33 -6.70
N PRO A 848 -42.71 7.86 -7.72
CA PRO A 848 -42.03 7.01 -8.70
C PRO A 848 -40.99 6.15 -7.97
N PRO A 849 -40.85 4.86 -8.31
CA PRO A 849 -39.88 4.00 -7.63
C PRO A 849 -38.48 4.59 -7.79
N THR A 850 -37.78 4.76 -6.66
CA THR A 850 -36.34 5.03 -6.63
C THR A 850 -35.65 3.94 -7.46
N PRO A 851 -34.82 4.27 -8.47
CA PRO A 851 -34.19 3.25 -9.30
C PRO A 851 -33.26 2.39 -8.43
N THR A 852 -33.61 1.11 -8.27
CA THR A 852 -32.80 0.14 -7.55
C THR A 852 -31.59 -0.25 -8.41
N LEU A 853 -30.39 0.02 -7.92
CA LEU A 853 -29.14 -0.42 -8.52
C LEU A 853 -29.01 -1.92 -8.30
N THR A 854 -29.08 -2.71 -9.37
CA THR A 854 -28.83 -4.16 -9.33
C THR A 854 -27.50 -4.43 -10.00
N VAL A 855 -26.55 -4.99 -9.25
CA VAL A 855 -25.24 -5.42 -9.75
C VAL A 855 -25.25 -6.94 -9.86
N THR A 856 -24.95 -7.48 -11.05
CA THR A 856 -24.88 -8.93 -11.27
C THR A 856 -23.51 -9.26 -11.89
N PRO A 857 -22.68 -10.10 -11.25
CA PRO A 857 -21.45 -10.59 -11.85
C PRO A 857 -21.80 -11.53 -13.00
N VAL A 858 -21.15 -11.34 -14.16
CA VAL A 858 -21.50 -12.09 -15.37
C VAL A 858 -20.53 -13.26 -15.56
N PHE A 859 -19.21 -13.03 -15.61
CA PHE A 859 -18.18 -14.09 -15.66
C PHE A 859 -16.79 -13.60 -15.17
N ALA A 860 -15.93 -14.53 -14.73
CA ALA A 860 -14.53 -14.27 -14.36
C ALA A 860 -13.59 -15.28 -15.07
N SER A 861 -12.75 -14.79 -15.97
CA SER A 861 -11.66 -15.57 -16.57
C SER A 861 -10.51 -14.65 -16.99
N SER A 862 -9.28 -15.18 -17.02
CA SER A 862 -8.09 -14.47 -17.55
C SER A 862 -7.72 -13.15 -16.84
N GLY A 863 -8.06 -13.01 -15.55
CA GLY A 863 -7.65 -11.85 -14.72
C GLY A 863 -8.57 -10.63 -14.79
N PHE A 864 -9.74 -10.74 -15.44
CA PHE A 864 -10.75 -9.69 -15.53
C PHE A 864 -12.11 -10.18 -15.00
N ILE A 865 -12.89 -9.25 -14.42
CA ILE A 865 -14.26 -9.43 -13.93
C ILE A 865 -15.18 -8.55 -14.76
N THR A 866 -16.26 -9.12 -15.29
CA THR A 866 -17.32 -8.36 -15.96
C THR A 866 -18.58 -8.32 -15.12
N TYR A 867 -19.19 -7.14 -15.02
CA TYR A 867 -20.43 -6.98 -14.25
C TYR A 867 -21.38 -5.99 -14.89
N ARG A 868 -22.68 -6.23 -14.67
CA ARG A 868 -23.79 -5.46 -15.23
C ARG A 868 -24.41 -4.57 -14.16
N VAL A 869 -24.69 -3.31 -14.52
CA VAL A 869 -25.43 -2.35 -13.70
C VAL A 869 -26.66 -1.90 -14.47
N GLN A 870 -27.84 -2.04 -13.86
CA GLN A 870 -29.08 -1.48 -14.38
C GLN A 870 -29.51 -0.28 -13.54
N GLN A 871 -29.72 0.87 -14.17
CA GLN A 871 -30.24 2.07 -13.52
C GLN A 871 -31.14 2.86 -14.47
N GLY A 872 -32.40 3.10 -14.07
CA GLY A 872 -33.32 3.96 -14.83
C GLY A 872 -33.68 3.47 -16.24
N GLY A 873 -33.66 2.16 -16.49
CA GLY A 873 -33.93 1.57 -17.81
C GLY A 873 -32.72 1.52 -18.76
N THR A 874 -31.55 1.97 -18.28
CA THR A 874 -30.26 1.86 -18.98
C THR A 874 -29.48 0.68 -18.40
N THR A 875 -28.99 -0.19 -19.27
CA THR A 875 -28.05 -1.25 -18.90
C THR A 875 -26.64 -0.78 -19.22
N THR A 876 -25.75 -0.78 -18.23
CA THR A 876 -24.33 -0.50 -18.41
C THR A 876 -23.50 -1.72 -17.98
N ILE A 877 -22.54 -2.09 -18.81
CA ILE A 877 -21.65 -3.24 -18.61
C ILE A 877 -20.23 -2.72 -18.39
N PHE A 878 -19.57 -3.27 -17.38
CA PHE A 878 -18.20 -2.92 -17.00
C PHE A 878 -17.28 -4.12 -17.12
N ILE A 879 -16.00 -3.84 -17.38
CA ILE A 879 -14.90 -4.79 -17.20
C ILE A 879 -13.87 -4.20 -16.24
N GLN A 880 -13.32 -5.04 -15.38
CA GLN A 880 -12.38 -4.62 -14.36
C GLN A 880 -11.28 -5.67 -14.25
N GLN A 881 -10.01 -5.27 -14.32
CA GLN A 881 -8.92 -6.16 -13.87
C GLN A 881 -8.99 -6.35 -12.37
N ARG A 882 -8.51 -7.48 -11.86
CA ARG A 882 -8.54 -7.81 -10.41
C ARG A 882 -8.10 -6.66 -9.48
N ASN A 883 -7.20 -5.78 -9.95
CA ASN A 883 -6.66 -4.65 -9.18
C ASN A 883 -6.80 -3.27 -9.89
N GLY A 884 -7.65 -3.15 -10.92
CA GLY A 884 -7.82 -1.91 -11.70
C GLY A 884 -9.19 -1.25 -11.50
N ASP A 885 -9.35 0.02 -11.89
CA ASP A 885 -10.66 0.68 -11.89
C ASP A 885 -11.59 0.07 -12.94
N PRO A 886 -12.91 0.01 -12.68
CA PRO A 886 -13.86 -0.55 -13.62
C PRO A 886 -14.07 0.37 -14.81
N VAL A 887 -13.94 -0.22 -15.98
CA VAL A 887 -14.01 0.47 -17.25
C VAL A 887 -15.36 0.19 -17.89
N THR A 888 -16.08 1.25 -18.27
CA THR A 888 -17.37 1.11 -18.97
C THR A 888 -17.12 0.56 -20.37
N LEU A 889 -17.70 -0.59 -20.68
CA LEU A 889 -17.61 -1.17 -22.01
C LEU A 889 -18.76 -0.70 -22.89
N ILE A 890 -19.99 -0.87 -22.42
CA ILE A 890 -21.22 -0.55 -23.18
C ILE A 890 -22.26 0.02 -22.24
N SER A 891 -22.98 1.03 -22.71
CA SER A 891 -24.16 1.59 -22.05
C SER A 891 -25.28 1.71 -23.07
N SER A 892 -26.41 1.05 -22.86
CA SER A 892 -27.53 1.05 -23.80
C SER A 892 -28.87 1.27 -23.12
N SER A 893 -29.79 1.93 -23.84
CA SER A 893 -31.17 2.09 -23.41
C SER A 893 -31.95 0.81 -23.74
N GLY A 894 -32.31 0.04 -22.72
CA GLY A 894 -32.96 -1.27 -22.84
C GLY A 894 -32.17 -2.42 -22.19
N ASP A 895 -32.81 -3.59 -22.12
CA ASP A 895 -32.16 -4.81 -21.62
C ASP A 895 -31.18 -5.35 -22.67
N ALA A 896 -29.89 -5.21 -22.37
CA ALA A 896 -28.80 -5.83 -23.11
C ALA A 896 -28.22 -6.96 -22.25
N GLU A 897 -28.06 -8.14 -22.83
CA GLU A 897 -27.51 -9.32 -22.19
C GLU A 897 -26.20 -9.70 -22.87
N ILE A 898 -25.14 -9.91 -22.08
CA ILE A 898 -23.89 -10.47 -22.59
C ILE A 898 -24.08 -11.97 -22.68
N LEU A 899 -23.87 -12.52 -23.87
CA LEU A 899 -23.92 -13.95 -24.10
C LEU A 899 -22.55 -14.60 -23.90
N ASP A 900 -21.49 -13.97 -24.40
CA ASP A 900 -20.11 -14.44 -24.22
C ASP A 900 -19.05 -13.33 -24.50
N TYR A 901 -17.78 -13.57 -24.17
CA TYR A 901 -16.65 -12.74 -24.60
C TYR A 901 -15.33 -13.51 -24.73
N THR A 902 -14.48 -13.08 -25.67
CA THR A 902 -13.11 -13.61 -25.85
C THR A 902 -12.07 -12.50 -25.72
N ALA A 903 -10.94 -12.81 -25.06
CA ALA A 903 -9.85 -11.87 -24.77
C ALA A 903 -8.55 -12.36 -25.42
N SER A 904 -7.82 -11.47 -26.09
CA SER A 904 -6.50 -11.79 -26.65
C SER A 904 -5.37 -11.02 -25.95
N GLY A 905 -4.15 -11.57 -26.00
CA GLY A 905 -2.94 -10.85 -25.59
C GLY A 905 -2.84 -9.50 -26.31
N GLY A 906 -2.72 -8.41 -25.55
CA GLY A 906 -2.78 -7.04 -26.06
C GLY A 906 -4.00 -6.21 -25.64
N GLY A 907 -4.88 -6.75 -24.77
CA GLY A 907 -5.92 -5.96 -24.10
C GLY A 907 -7.09 -5.58 -25.00
N ARG A 908 -7.48 -6.44 -25.93
CA ARG A 908 -8.70 -6.29 -26.75
C ARG A 908 -9.68 -7.41 -26.42
N PHE A 909 -10.96 -7.09 -26.47
CA PHE A 909 -12.06 -7.99 -26.17
C PHE A 909 -13.05 -8.00 -27.32
N ALA A 910 -13.53 -9.18 -27.71
CA ALA A 910 -14.74 -9.29 -28.51
C ALA A 910 -15.88 -9.70 -27.57
N ILE A 911 -16.96 -8.94 -27.56
CA ILE A 911 -18.09 -9.11 -26.64
C ILE A 911 -19.33 -9.39 -27.47
N TRP A 912 -19.98 -10.50 -27.17
CA TRP A 912 -21.20 -10.92 -27.81
C TRP A 912 -22.41 -10.52 -26.96
N ILE A 913 -23.30 -9.71 -27.53
CA ILE A 913 -24.45 -9.14 -26.85
C ILE A 913 -25.74 -9.42 -27.60
N ARG A 914 -26.79 -9.73 -26.85
CA ARG A 914 -28.17 -9.78 -27.29
C ARG A 914 -28.93 -8.56 -26.81
N GLN A 915 -29.52 -7.82 -27.74
CA GLN A 915 -30.36 -6.65 -27.42
C GLN A 915 -31.56 -6.63 -28.38
N GLY A 916 -32.78 -6.59 -27.82
CA GLY A 916 -34.01 -6.49 -28.61
C GLY A 916 -34.26 -7.64 -29.60
N GLY A 917 -33.73 -8.84 -29.33
CA GLY A 917 -33.86 -10.02 -30.18
C GLY A 917 -32.85 -10.11 -31.34
N SER A 918 -31.95 -9.13 -31.48
CA SER A 918 -30.79 -9.20 -32.37
C SER A 918 -29.53 -9.46 -31.54
N GLU A 919 -28.66 -10.31 -32.08
CA GLU A 919 -27.34 -10.58 -31.50
C GLU A 919 -26.25 -9.95 -32.34
N THR A 920 -25.25 -9.38 -31.68
CA THR A 920 -24.13 -8.70 -32.33
C THR A 920 -22.84 -8.93 -31.54
N VAL A 921 -21.70 -8.92 -32.23
CA VAL A 921 -20.37 -8.96 -31.60
C VAL A 921 -19.72 -7.59 -31.70
N SER A 922 -19.22 -7.03 -30.61
CA SER A 922 -18.52 -5.75 -30.57
C SER A 922 -17.07 -5.93 -30.15
N ILE A 923 -16.16 -5.14 -30.72
CA ILE A 923 -14.73 -5.19 -30.37
C ILE A 923 -14.37 -3.94 -29.58
N VAL A 924 -13.79 -4.14 -28.40
CA VAL A 924 -13.46 -3.08 -27.44
C VAL A 924 -12.04 -3.27 -26.88
N ARG A 925 -11.45 -2.19 -26.38
CA ARG A 925 -10.16 -2.19 -25.69
C ARG A 925 -10.35 -2.31 -24.18
N ALA A 926 -9.29 -2.74 -23.49
CA ALA A 926 -9.22 -2.81 -22.04
C ALA A 926 -9.39 -1.46 -21.32
N ASP A 927 -9.15 -0.35 -22.02
CA ASP A 927 -9.38 1.02 -21.53
C ASP A 927 -10.81 1.53 -21.80
N GLY A 928 -11.69 0.70 -22.37
CA GLY A 928 -13.09 1.02 -22.64
C GLY A 928 -13.30 1.69 -23.99
N GLY A 929 -12.22 1.96 -24.73
CA GLY A 929 -12.30 2.45 -26.09
C GLY A 929 -12.98 1.42 -27.00
N THR A 930 -14.15 1.76 -27.51
CA THR A 930 -14.82 0.94 -28.54
C THR A 930 -14.05 1.03 -29.84
N ILE A 931 -13.56 -0.11 -30.34
CA ILE A 931 -12.90 -0.19 -31.66
C ILE A 931 -13.97 -0.28 -32.74
N LEU A 932 -14.96 -1.17 -32.56
CA LEU A 932 -16.09 -1.31 -33.48
C LEU A 932 -17.34 -1.80 -32.73
N ALA A 933 -18.45 -1.08 -32.88
CA ALA A 933 -19.73 -1.44 -32.28
C ALA A 933 -20.58 -2.26 -33.26
N GLY A 934 -20.97 -3.47 -32.86
CA GLY A 934 -22.04 -4.23 -33.50
C GLY A 934 -21.74 -4.80 -34.89
N ILE A 935 -20.95 -5.87 -34.95
CA ILE A 935 -20.77 -6.69 -36.15
C ILE A 935 -22.08 -7.46 -36.39
N ASN A 936 -22.88 -7.01 -37.37
CA ASN A 936 -24.05 -7.74 -37.90
C ASN A 936 -24.16 -7.62 -39.45
N GLN A 937 -23.50 -8.51 -40.20
CA GLN A 937 -23.58 -8.65 -41.66
C GLN A 937 -24.87 -9.33 -42.19
N GLY A 938 -26.03 -9.02 -41.59
CA GLY A 938 -27.35 -9.52 -42.03
C GLY A 938 -27.73 -10.92 -41.54
N TRP A 939 -27.20 -11.36 -40.41
CA TRP A 939 -27.42 -12.64 -39.77
C TRP A 939 -28.36 -12.45 -38.58
N SER A 940 -29.18 -13.47 -38.28
CA SER A 940 -30.19 -13.36 -37.23
C SER A 940 -29.69 -13.78 -35.85
N THR A 941 -28.62 -14.58 -35.79
CA THR A 941 -28.12 -15.21 -34.56
C THR A 941 -26.63 -15.53 -34.71
N VAL A 942 -25.86 -15.21 -33.69
CA VAL A 942 -24.45 -15.57 -33.56
C VAL A 942 -24.38 -16.92 -32.83
N ILE A 943 -23.40 -17.75 -33.15
CA ILE A 943 -23.24 -19.06 -32.52
C ILE A 943 -22.01 -19.05 -31.61
N ASP A 944 -20.89 -18.50 -32.09
CA ASP A 944 -19.63 -18.43 -31.35
C ASP A 944 -18.73 -17.32 -31.93
N GLY A 945 -17.74 -16.85 -31.18
CA GLY A 945 -16.76 -15.88 -31.62
C GLY A 945 -15.42 -16.01 -30.89
N ASP A 946 -14.35 -16.33 -31.61
CA ASP A 946 -13.03 -16.54 -31.01
C ASP A 946 -11.88 -15.88 -31.79
N TRP A 947 -10.84 -15.48 -31.07
CA TRP A 947 -9.64 -14.89 -31.66
C TRP A 947 -8.72 -15.98 -32.23
N SER A 948 -8.04 -15.67 -33.33
CA SER A 948 -6.92 -16.48 -33.80
C SER A 948 -5.81 -16.52 -32.75
N ILE A 949 -5.02 -17.59 -32.72
CA ILE A 949 -3.96 -17.83 -31.71
C ILE A 949 -2.98 -16.64 -31.57
N ASN A 950 -2.77 -15.87 -32.63
CA ASN A 950 -1.90 -14.68 -32.64
C ASN A 950 -2.63 -13.35 -32.34
N GLY A 951 -3.92 -13.38 -31.99
CA GLY A 951 -4.75 -12.23 -31.62
C GLY A 951 -5.02 -11.22 -32.74
N GLN A 952 -4.68 -11.54 -33.99
CA GLN A 952 -4.79 -10.59 -35.10
C GLN A 952 -6.09 -10.70 -35.90
N ARG A 953 -6.85 -11.78 -35.74
CA ARG A 953 -8.10 -12.01 -36.46
C ARG A 953 -9.16 -12.58 -35.53
N LEU A 954 -10.39 -12.14 -35.68
CA LEU A 954 -11.57 -12.67 -34.98
C LEU A 954 -12.36 -13.55 -35.95
N VAL A 955 -12.69 -14.77 -35.53
CA VAL A 955 -13.60 -15.67 -36.26
C VAL A 955 -14.94 -15.63 -35.57
N VAL A 956 -16.00 -15.48 -36.34
CA VAL A 956 -17.36 -15.39 -35.84
C VAL A 956 -18.23 -16.42 -36.55
N GLU A 957 -18.74 -17.38 -35.80
CA GLU A 957 -19.68 -18.38 -36.29
C GLU A 957 -21.10 -17.82 -36.22
N ALA A 958 -21.81 -17.92 -37.34
CA ALA A 958 -23.17 -17.45 -37.52
C ALA A 958 -24.02 -18.57 -38.09
N ASN A 959 -25.34 -18.44 -37.98
CA ASN A 959 -26.27 -19.33 -38.69
C ASN A 959 -26.06 -19.36 -40.23
N ALA A 960 -25.33 -18.39 -40.77
CA ALA A 960 -24.99 -18.25 -42.18
C ALA A 960 -23.56 -18.73 -42.54
N GLY A 961 -22.77 -19.26 -41.59
CA GLY A 961 -21.38 -19.74 -41.79
C GLY A 961 -20.34 -18.98 -40.95
N TYR A 962 -19.05 -19.11 -41.29
CA TYR A 962 -17.94 -18.50 -40.54
C TYR A 962 -17.47 -17.19 -41.19
N TYR A 963 -17.30 -16.15 -40.38
CA TYR A 963 -16.93 -14.80 -40.81
C TYR A 963 -15.64 -14.36 -40.10
N TYR A 964 -14.66 -13.91 -40.86
CA TYR A 964 -13.35 -13.50 -40.35
C TYR A 964 -13.22 -12.00 -40.37
N PHE A 965 -12.72 -11.43 -39.28
CA PHE A 965 -12.44 -10.01 -39.12
C PHE A 965 -10.99 -9.81 -38.70
N ASP A 966 -10.39 -8.67 -39.00
CA ASP A 966 -9.10 -8.30 -38.41
C ASP A 966 -9.26 -7.72 -37.00
N ALA A 967 -8.14 -7.45 -36.34
CA ALA A 967 -8.11 -6.92 -34.98
C ALA A 967 -8.76 -5.53 -34.83
N ASP A 968 -9.00 -4.83 -35.93
CA ASP A 968 -9.65 -3.52 -35.96
C ASP A 968 -11.15 -3.63 -36.36
N GLY A 969 -11.63 -4.86 -36.57
CA GLY A 969 -13.03 -5.18 -36.86
C GLY A 969 -13.41 -5.13 -38.34
N ASN A 970 -12.44 -5.01 -39.26
CA ASN A 970 -12.74 -5.02 -40.69
C ASN A 970 -13.01 -6.44 -41.18
N PHE A 971 -14.05 -6.62 -41.99
CA PHE A 971 -14.38 -7.92 -42.57
C PHE A 971 -13.32 -8.37 -43.57
N LEU A 972 -12.79 -9.58 -43.36
CA LEU A 972 -11.76 -10.19 -44.19
C LEU A 972 -12.34 -11.21 -45.18
N ALA A 973 -13.13 -12.16 -44.71
CA ALA A 973 -13.64 -13.26 -45.55
C ALA A 973 -14.83 -14.01 -44.91
N ARG A 974 -15.62 -14.72 -45.73
CA ARG A 974 -16.67 -15.67 -45.30
C ARG A 974 -16.35 -17.06 -45.86
N ALA A 975 -16.47 -18.09 -45.02
CA ALA A 975 -16.30 -19.49 -45.39
C ALA A 975 -17.53 -20.32 -45.00
N THR A 976 -17.88 -21.33 -45.81
CA THR A 976 -18.99 -22.26 -45.55
C THR A 976 -18.61 -23.45 -44.67
N PHE A 977 -17.32 -23.64 -44.40
CA PHE A 977 -16.77 -24.62 -43.45
C PHE A 977 -15.57 -24.01 -42.73
N PRO A 978 -15.31 -24.37 -41.46
CA PRO A 978 -14.13 -23.89 -40.75
C PRO A 978 -12.88 -24.55 -41.36
N PRO A 979 -11.91 -23.79 -41.89
CA PRO A 979 -10.62 -24.28 -42.36
C PRO A 979 -9.69 -24.75 -41.23
#